data_AF-A0A2H5Y1Y7-F1
#
_entry.id   AF-A0A2H5Y1Y7-F1
#
_cell.length_a   1.000
_cell.length_b   1.000
_cell.length_c   1.000
_cell.angle_alpha   90.00
_cell.angle_beta   90.00
_cell.angle_gamma   90.00
#
_symmetry.space_group_name_H-M   'P 1'
#
loop_
_entity.id
_entity.type
_entity.pdbx_description
1 polymer ?
#
loop_
_entity_poly.entity_id
_entity_poly.type
_entity_poly.pdbx_seq_one_letter_code
_entity_poly.pdbx_strand_id
1 'polypeptide(L)'
;MWVSSLVLLLACVAAFPLVGGGTLRAATPQPAFPGGSADTPEGTLYLYAAVIEPPSQQEQETILGSRHIRIINLGPVLNSPYQDYAPTVTADGRTLYFVSNRPGSKMLPDGKNPSHDFWAARKENPLDTVFFPPFNIDTTTILGDLGVNTRFNEGVATIAADGRTLFFTGCNRPDGLGSCDIYVTEIEGDRWARPRNLGPNVNSSFWEAQPSIAPDKSRLYFVSNRPGPHGEGNLDIWYSDFDFEKGEWKPAVNFRELNTPGREASPFIAADNQTFFFASDGHTPNFGGLDFYVVRRLPDGSWTKPQNLGQPINTSEDELFITLPAAGNVLYFSSKRRDLPGYQGDYDLFMAFVPTFFRAVNIVGRVIDECTGADIPAKITIRNPITGRVTTDTVSGTGTARTEFQYVVSATDFGDPKLGITEFDLEISAFNPNYGTVTQKVHVEKPPEVRTEEEAQKSLEIRVVLTLGQRPVLQAQIEPADYIKRRAKDDPSIAGFRGLVMEEVASIELFPLLHYVFFEEGSSKIPERYVLFSSPEQTKDFSDERIPGGTLEKYYHILNIYGYRLRKNPQAKLEIVGCNDSKTPAEKRPGLSLERAQAVFNYLRDIWGISPERMKITVRNLPQVPSNLNDPQGIVENRRVELICSDWEVVKPIISRDPKRLPSPETMTFLMRNGIEDALVESRRIEVLRGGKPWKTLTDIGTTTPSYTWDWTDPRGNYPADEVPYEARLIVRSKTGQECASDPITIPVMQVTTEQKKIERLADRTLERYNLILFPFDRYDAGPLNERILREYVFPRVFPNSTIEIVGHTDVVGLYDHNKKLSENRARTVMRAIEAYAKGRYQSLTARGVGEDDPLYTNELPEGRFYNRTVQILISTPIEAGETTP
;
A
#
# COMPACT_ATOMS: atom_id res chain seq x y z
N MET A 1 -3.82 -33.11 -35.40
CA MET A 1 -3.22 -33.95 -34.35
C MET A 1 -3.76 -33.42 -33.03
N TRP A 2 -5.05 -33.67 -32.76
CA TRP A 2 -5.60 -34.67 -31.80
C TRP A 2 -5.14 -34.34 -30.36
N VAL A 3 -5.85 -33.55 -29.53
CA VAL A 3 -7.19 -33.78 -28.86
C VAL A 3 -7.02 -34.94 -27.84
N SER A 4 -7.37 -34.92 -26.54
CA SER A 4 -8.30 -34.16 -25.71
C SER A 4 -8.23 -34.57 -24.21
N SER A 5 -8.86 -33.75 -23.34
CA SER A 5 -9.78 -34.03 -22.19
C SER A 5 -9.36 -34.98 -21.04
N LEU A 6 -9.42 -34.64 -19.73
CA LEU A 6 -10.55 -34.29 -18.80
C LEU A 6 -11.37 -35.51 -18.28
N VAL A 7 -11.68 -35.48 -16.96
CA VAL A 7 -12.76 -36.19 -16.20
C VAL A 7 -12.41 -37.60 -15.68
N LEU A 8 -12.83 -38.14 -14.51
CA LEU A 8 -13.36 -37.75 -13.19
C LEU A 8 -13.87 -39.10 -12.59
N LEU A 9 -13.72 -39.31 -11.27
CA LEU A 9 -14.61 -40.05 -10.36
C LEU A 9 -14.81 -41.61 -10.41
N LEU A 10 -14.58 -42.18 -9.21
CA LEU A 10 -15.41 -43.09 -8.38
C LEU A 10 -15.70 -44.58 -8.76
N ALA A 11 -15.32 -45.45 -7.80
CA ALA A 11 -16.19 -46.37 -7.01
C ALA A 11 -16.30 -47.89 -7.28
N CYS A 12 -16.30 -48.61 -6.15
CA CYS A 12 -17.04 -49.84 -5.76
C CYS A 12 -16.44 -51.26 -5.93
N VAL A 13 -15.93 -51.78 -4.80
CA VAL A 13 -16.41 -52.91 -3.95
C VAL A 13 -17.01 -54.18 -4.60
N ALA A 14 -16.45 -55.35 -4.24
CA ALA A 14 -17.06 -56.67 -3.84
C ALA A 14 -16.13 -57.85 -4.27
N ALA A 15 -16.02 -59.04 -3.67
CA ALA A 15 -16.32 -59.68 -2.37
C ALA A 15 -15.82 -61.16 -2.44
N PHE A 16 -15.08 -61.66 -1.42
CA PHE A 16 -14.89 -63.06 -0.89
C PHE A 16 -14.50 -64.27 -1.84
N PRO A 17 -13.92 -65.42 -1.39
CA PRO A 17 -14.07 -66.09 -0.07
C PRO A 17 -12.84 -66.77 0.60
N LEU A 18 -13.11 -67.27 1.81
CA LEU A 18 -12.33 -68.05 2.79
C LEU A 18 -11.74 -69.40 2.29
N VAL A 19 -10.52 -69.76 2.73
CA VAL A 19 -10.15 -71.09 3.29
C VAL A 19 -8.94 -70.92 4.23
N GLY A 20 -9.00 -71.58 5.40
CA GLY A 20 -8.09 -71.37 6.53
C GLY A 20 -6.74 -72.12 6.52
N GLY A 21 -5.99 -71.90 7.59
CA GLY A 21 -4.74 -72.59 7.91
C GLY A 21 -3.88 -71.71 8.81
N GLY A 22 -3.90 -71.97 10.11
CA GLY A 22 -3.10 -71.23 11.09
C GLY A 22 -1.60 -71.34 10.84
N THR A 23 -0.89 -70.23 10.96
CA THR A 23 0.45 -70.11 11.58
C THR A 23 0.83 -68.63 11.61
N LEU A 24 1.18 -68.14 12.80
CA LEU A 24 1.80 -66.84 13.02
C LEU A 24 2.99 -66.66 12.06
N ARG A 25 2.95 -65.63 11.20
CA ARG A 25 4.13 -65.11 10.51
C ARG A 25 4.29 -63.65 10.84
N ALA A 26 5.28 -63.35 11.68
CA ALA A 26 5.93 -62.06 11.68
C ALA A 26 6.46 -61.80 10.25
N ALA A 27 5.99 -60.72 9.62
CA ALA A 27 6.56 -60.24 8.37
C ALA A 27 7.96 -59.68 8.68
N THR A 28 8.98 -60.52 8.50
CA THR A 28 10.37 -60.07 8.39
C THR A 28 10.53 -59.40 7.02
N PRO A 29 11.10 -58.19 6.93
CA PRO A 29 11.50 -57.62 5.65
C PRO A 29 12.81 -58.30 5.22
N GLN A 30 12.79 -59.04 4.09
CA GLN A 30 14.03 -59.52 3.47
C GLN A 30 14.69 -58.39 2.64
N PRO A 31 16.01 -58.21 2.74
CA PRO A 31 16.79 -57.33 1.86
C PRO A 31 17.33 -58.10 0.65
N ALA A 32 17.47 -57.44 -0.50
CA ALA A 32 18.23 -57.96 -1.63
C ALA A 32 18.95 -56.82 -2.37
N PHE A 33 20.29 -56.74 -2.24
CA PHE A 33 21.29 -56.90 -3.31
C PHE A 33 22.73 -56.77 -2.73
N PRO A 34 23.77 -57.34 -3.40
CA PRO A 34 25.08 -57.58 -2.81
C PRO A 34 26.15 -56.54 -3.20
N GLY A 35 27.04 -56.24 -2.25
CA GLY A 35 28.43 -55.85 -2.51
C GLY A 35 28.73 -54.34 -2.53
N GLY A 36 29.48 -53.88 -1.52
CA GLY A 36 30.40 -52.74 -1.66
C GLY A 36 30.16 -51.55 -0.73
N SER A 37 31.02 -51.46 0.28
CA SER A 37 31.46 -50.28 1.07
C SER A 37 30.44 -49.43 1.85
N ALA A 38 30.84 -49.13 3.08
CA ALA A 38 30.27 -48.19 4.03
C ALA A 38 29.80 -46.87 3.40
N ASP A 39 28.49 -46.60 3.51
CA ASP A 39 27.87 -45.29 3.71
C ASP A 39 26.34 -45.49 3.74
N THR A 40 25.77 -45.64 4.93
CA THR A 40 24.33 -45.43 5.13
C THR A 40 24.12 -43.98 5.56
N PRO A 41 23.31 -43.17 4.84
CA PRO A 41 23.03 -41.80 5.26
C PRO A 41 22.28 -41.79 6.60
N GLU A 42 22.79 -41.02 7.56
CA GLU A 42 22.01 -40.58 8.73
C GLU A 42 20.72 -39.88 8.26
N GLY A 43 19.57 -40.22 8.86
CA GLY A 43 18.39 -39.33 8.80
C GLY A 43 17.06 -39.89 8.28
N THR A 44 16.79 -41.20 8.31
CA THR A 44 15.40 -41.67 8.05
C THR A 44 14.62 -41.80 9.37
N LEU A 45 13.81 -40.78 9.70
CA LEU A 45 12.92 -40.73 10.87
C LEU A 45 11.68 -41.60 10.61
N TYR A 46 11.61 -42.80 11.20
CA TYR A 46 10.41 -43.64 11.12
C TYR A 46 9.44 -43.28 12.27
N LEU A 47 8.19 -42.98 11.93
CA LEU A 47 7.07 -42.98 12.89
C LEU A 47 6.61 -44.44 13.06
N TYR A 48 6.68 -44.96 14.27
CA TYR A 48 6.19 -46.30 14.59
C TYR A 48 4.72 -46.21 14.97
N ALA A 49 3.84 -46.74 14.12
CA ALA A 49 2.43 -46.88 14.40
C ALA A 49 2.11 -48.36 14.67
N ALA A 50 1.37 -48.64 15.73
CA ALA A 50 0.75 -49.94 15.93
C ALA A 50 -0.77 -49.80 15.83
N VAL A 51 -1.40 -50.76 15.14
CA VAL A 51 -2.82 -51.08 15.33
C VAL A 51 -2.81 -52.26 16.29
N ILE A 52 -3.19 -52.03 17.55
CA ILE A 52 -3.27 -53.10 18.54
C ILE A 52 -4.70 -53.63 18.51
N GLU A 53 -4.87 -54.92 18.17
CA GLU A 53 -6.16 -55.60 18.25
C GLU A 53 -6.59 -55.71 19.72
N PRO A 54 -7.88 -55.46 20.07
CA PRO A 54 -8.35 -55.62 21.43
C PRO A 54 -8.22 -57.10 21.87
N PRO A 55 -7.90 -57.39 23.14
CA PRO A 55 -7.79 -58.76 23.63
C PRO A 55 -9.11 -59.54 23.49
N SER A 56 -9.02 -60.86 23.34
CA SER A 56 -10.17 -61.74 23.07
C SER A 56 -11.20 -61.76 24.22
N GLN A 57 -12.40 -61.26 23.94
CA GLN A 57 -13.74 -61.55 24.49
C GLN A 57 -13.98 -61.79 26.01
N GLN A 58 -13.08 -61.47 26.95
CA GLN A 58 -13.40 -61.65 28.38
C GLN A 58 -13.34 -60.42 29.30
N GLU A 59 -13.09 -59.20 28.81
CA GLU A 59 -13.10 -57.99 29.65
C GLU A 59 -13.88 -56.85 28.99
N GLN A 60 -15.21 -56.84 29.16
CA GLN A 60 -16.12 -55.83 28.60
C GLN A 60 -16.75 -54.96 29.70
N GLU A 61 -16.03 -53.95 30.18
CA GLU A 61 -16.61 -52.75 30.85
C GLU A 61 -15.75 -51.48 30.60
N THR A 62 -15.21 -51.27 29.39
CA THR A 62 -14.41 -50.06 29.06
C THR A 62 -14.91 -49.37 27.79
N ILE A 63 -14.72 -48.04 27.69
CA ILE A 63 -15.33 -47.23 26.61
C ILE A 63 -14.70 -47.48 25.22
N LEU A 64 -13.47 -48.00 25.15
CA LEU A 64 -12.75 -48.27 23.91
C LEU A 64 -12.51 -49.76 23.60
N GLY A 65 -12.79 -50.68 24.54
CA GLY A 65 -12.36 -52.09 24.51
C GLY A 65 -12.83 -52.97 23.33
N SER A 66 -13.54 -52.44 22.35
CA SER A 66 -13.96 -53.15 21.12
C SER A 66 -13.50 -52.47 19.82
N ARG A 67 -12.73 -51.38 19.89
CA ARG A 67 -12.41 -50.52 18.73
C ARG A 67 -10.95 -50.66 18.32
N HIS A 68 -10.70 -50.62 17.01
CA HIS A 68 -9.34 -50.55 16.47
C HIS A 68 -8.80 -49.14 16.68
N ILE A 69 -7.82 -49.00 17.58
CA ILE A 69 -7.18 -47.72 17.88
C ILE A 69 -5.77 -47.75 17.31
N ARG A 70 -5.42 -46.69 16.57
CA ARG A 70 -4.06 -46.46 16.08
C ARG A 70 -3.35 -45.53 17.05
N ILE A 71 -2.32 -46.04 17.71
CA ILE A 71 -1.44 -45.28 18.61
C ILE A 71 -0.07 -45.13 17.95
N ILE A 72 0.51 -43.93 18.07
CA ILE A 72 1.77 -43.54 17.46
C ILE A 72 2.65 -42.94 18.55
N ASN A 73 3.85 -43.50 18.74
CA ASN A 73 4.92 -42.77 19.42
C ASN A 73 5.40 -41.67 18.47
N LEU A 74 5.43 -40.42 18.95
CA LEU A 74 5.72 -39.26 18.10
C LEU A 74 7.20 -39.16 17.65
N GLY A 75 8.03 -40.11 18.07
CA GLY A 75 9.36 -40.36 17.54
C GLY A 75 10.36 -39.25 17.85
N PRO A 76 11.59 -39.35 17.35
CA PRO A 76 12.72 -38.53 17.80
C PRO A 76 12.66 -37.05 17.37
N VAL A 77 11.63 -36.63 16.64
CA VAL A 77 11.36 -35.19 16.38
C VAL A 77 10.79 -34.54 17.64
N LEU A 78 9.83 -35.20 18.28
CA LEU A 78 9.15 -34.69 19.46
C LEU A 78 9.63 -35.34 20.75
N ASN A 79 10.04 -36.60 20.73
CA ASN A 79 10.64 -37.28 21.86
C ASN A 79 12.16 -37.24 21.76
N SER A 80 12.82 -37.35 22.89
CA SER A 80 14.27 -37.28 23.04
C SER A 80 14.72 -38.25 24.13
N PRO A 81 16.03 -38.53 24.27
CA PRO A 81 16.54 -39.33 25.38
C PRO A 81 16.31 -38.71 26.77
N TYR A 82 15.77 -37.49 26.82
CA TYR A 82 15.41 -36.77 28.03
C TYR A 82 13.91 -37.01 28.35
N GLN A 83 13.33 -36.25 29.27
CA GLN A 83 11.90 -36.37 29.57
C GLN A 83 11.09 -35.44 28.68
N ASP A 84 10.11 -36.00 27.97
CA ASP A 84 9.21 -35.27 27.10
C ASP A 84 7.77 -35.64 27.44
N TYR A 85 7.08 -34.72 28.12
CA TYR A 85 5.81 -35.05 28.74
C TYR A 85 4.86 -33.86 28.79
N ALA A 86 3.65 -34.10 29.30
CA ALA A 86 2.63 -33.09 29.53
C ALA A 86 2.21 -32.31 28.29
N PRO A 87 1.72 -32.99 27.22
CA PRO A 87 1.24 -32.31 26.04
C PRO A 87 -0.01 -31.47 26.35
N THR A 88 -0.10 -30.29 25.75
CA THR A 88 -1.34 -29.52 25.61
C THR A 88 -1.46 -29.00 24.18
N VAL A 89 -2.62 -29.20 23.55
CA VAL A 89 -2.83 -28.90 22.12
C VAL A 89 -3.82 -27.74 21.96
N THR A 90 -3.57 -26.87 20.99
CA THR A 90 -4.51 -25.79 20.62
C THR A 90 -5.85 -26.36 20.15
N ALA A 91 -6.93 -25.58 20.28
CA ALA A 91 -8.28 -26.01 19.91
C ALA A 91 -8.38 -26.46 18.44
N ASP A 92 -7.59 -25.84 17.55
CA ASP A 92 -7.49 -26.21 16.14
C ASP A 92 -6.62 -27.44 15.85
N GLY A 93 -5.91 -27.96 16.85
CA GLY A 93 -5.07 -29.15 16.74
C GLY A 93 -3.73 -28.94 16.03
N ARG A 94 -3.32 -27.70 15.71
CA ARG A 94 -2.11 -27.44 14.89
C ARG A 94 -0.84 -27.15 15.69
N THR A 95 -0.96 -26.75 16.95
CA THR A 95 0.19 -26.48 17.82
C THR A 95 0.13 -27.35 19.07
N LEU A 96 1.21 -28.09 19.32
CA LEU A 96 1.40 -28.92 20.51
C LEU A 96 2.47 -28.28 21.39
N TYR A 97 2.10 -27.96 22.62
CA TYR A 97 3.03 -27.56 23.68
C TYR A 97 3.32 -28.75 24.57
N PHE A 98 4.52 -28.85 25.11
CA PHE A 98 4.93 -29.93 26.00
C PHE A 98 6.11 -29.48 26.87
N VAL A 99 6.39 -30.24 27.93
CA VAL A 99 7.50 -30.00 28.85
C VAL A 99 8.69 -30.85 28.45
N SER A 100 9.89 -30.26 28.46
CA SER A 100 11.12 -30.98 28.15
C SER A 100 12.34 -30.43 28.87
N ASN A 101 13.23 -31.32 29.27
CA ASN A 101 14.59 -31.01 29.75
C ASN A 101 15.67 -31.36 28.70
N ARG A 102 15.31 -31.35 27.42
CA ARG A 102 16.23 -31.52 26.28
C ARG A 102 17.28 -30.40 26.19
N PRO A 103 18.35 -30.57 25.38
CA PRO A 103 19.30 -29.51 25.10
C PRO A 103 18.62 -28.26 24.54
N GLY A 104 18.91 -27.11 25.14
CA GLY A 104 18.24 -25.83 24.86
C GLY A 104 17.29 -25.38 25.96
N SER A 105 16.95 -26.25 26.92
CA SER A 105 16.33 -25.83 28.17
C SER A 105 17.33 -25.06 29.04
N LYS A 106 16.84 -24.25 29.98
CA LYS A 106 17.68 -23.54 30.95
C LYS A 106 18.38 -24.54 31.87
N MET A 107 19.37 -24.08 32.64
CA MET A 107 20.06 -24.92 33.61
C MET A 107 19.52 -24.64 35.01
N LEU A 108 19.28 -25.71 35.77
CA LEU A 108 18.94 -25.60 37.19
C LEU A 108 20.05 -24.87 37.97
N PRO A 109 19.75 -24.34 39.17
CA PRO A 109 20.74 -23.60 39.96
C PRO A 109 21.93 -24.47 40.40
N ASP A 110 21.81 -25.80 40.31
CA ASP A 110 22.88 -26.75 40.55
C ASP A 110 23.96 -26.76 39.44
N GLY A 111 23.67 -26.18 38.28
CA GLY A 111 24.54 -26.13 37.10
C GLY A 111 24.81 -27.49 36.45
N LYS A 112 24.12 -28.56 36.86
CA LYS A 112 24.35 -29.94 36.43
C LYS A 112 23.23 -30.46 35.55
N ASN A 113 21.99 -30.11 35.90
CA ASN A 113 20.81 -30.65 35.25
C ASN A 113 20.07 -29.54 34.49
N PRO A 114 19.61 -29.78 33.26
CA PRO A 114 18.68 -28.87 32.59
C PRO A 114 17.36 -28.78 33.37
N SER A 115 16.76 -27.59 33.39
CA SER A 115 15.39 -27.39 33.86
C SER A 115 14.39 -28.03 32.91
N HIS A 116 13.21 -28.28 33.45
CA HIS A 116 12.04 -28.67 32.69
C HIS A 116 11.40 -27.40 32.14
N ASP A 117 11.55 -27.17 30.84
CA ASP A 117 11.07 -25.98 30.14
C ASP A 117 9.88 -26.32 29.24
N PHE A 118 9.06 -25.34 28.90
CA PHE A 118 8.06 -25.48 27.86
C PHE A 118 8.66 -25.35 26.45
N TRP A 119 8.28 -26.31 25.61
CA TRP A 119 8.58 -26.37 24.19
C TRP A 119 7.28 -26.45 23.39
N ALA A 120 7.33 -26.07 22.12
CA ALA A 120 6.21 -26.21 21.21
C ALA A 120 6.65 -26.72 19.85
N ALA A 121 5.74 -27.43 19.18
CA ALA A 121 5.89 -27.86 17.80
C ALA A 121 4.61 -27.60 17.02
N ARG A 122 4.77 -27.34 15.73
CA ARG A 122 3.66 -27.07 14.81
C ARG A 122 3.54 -28.18 13.77
N LYS A 123 2.36 -28.26 13.18
CA LYS A 123 2.07 -29.07 11.99
C LYS A 123 1.07 -28.35 11.11
N GLU A 124 1.03 -28.72 9.84
CA GLU A 124 0.19 -28.05 8.85
C GLU A 124 -1.30 -28.36 9.09
N ASN A 125 -1.63 -29.65 9.25
CA ASN A 125 -3.00 -30.10 9.44
C ASN A 125 -3.20 -30.79 10.81
N PRO A 126 -4.41 -30.71 11.38
CA PRO A 126 -4.71 -31.28 12.70
C PRO A 126 -4.54 -32.80 12.80
N LEU A 127 -4.59 -33.51 11.67
CA LEU A 127 -4.42 -34.97 11.62
C LEU A 127 -3.01 -35.41 11.21
N ASP A 128 -2.11 -34.47 10.88
CA ASP A 128 -0.75 -34.81 10.52
C ASP A 128 -0.03 -35.45 11.72
N THR A 129 0.74 -36.50 11.43
CA THR A 129 1.55 -37.23 12.41
C THR A 129 3.01 -36.73 12.43
N VAL A 130 3.39 -35.92 11.44
CA VAL A 130 4.72 -35.31 11.32
C VAL A 130 4.62 -33.86 11.80
N PHE A 131 5.52 -33.48 12.71
CA PHE A 131 5.65 -32.13 13.22
C PHE A 131 6.90 -31.46 12.65
N PHE A 132 6.85 -30.13 12.53
CA PHE A 132 8.05 -29.32 12.36
C PHE A 132 8.95 -29.44 13.61
N PRO A 133 10.26 -29.19 13.50
CA PRO A 133 11.17 -29.21 14.65
C PRO A 133 10.65 -28.35 15.81
N PRO A 134 10.69 -28.85 17.05
CA PRO A 134 10.20 -28.11 18.20
C PRO A 134 11.09 -26.92 18.52
N PHE A 135 10.51 -25.87 19.10
CA PHE A 135 11.18 -24.67 19.56
C PHE A 135 10.86 -24.41 21.04
N ASN A 136 11.84 -23.91 21.78
CA ASN A 136 11.65 -23.44 23.15
C ASN A 136 10.78 -22.17 23.11
N ILE A 137 9.68 -22.14 23.87
CA ILE A 137 8.68 -21.06 23.76
C ILE A 137 9.12 -19.76 24.45
N ASP A 138 10.13 -19.82 25.32
CA ASP A 138 10.66 -18.68 26.04
C ASP A 138 12.19 -18.75 26.13
N THR A 139 12.84 -18.14 25.14
CA THR A 139 14.29 -17.97 25.07
C THR A 139 14.76 -16.61 25.58
N THR A 140 13.85 -15.75 26.05
CA THR A 140 14.23 -14.39 26.48
C THR A 140 14.89 -14.41 27.85
N THR A 141 15.86 -13.51 28.03
CA THR A 141 16.53 -13.25 29.30
C THR A 141 16.00 -11.98 29.99
N ILE A 142 15.12 -11.22 29.34
CA ILE A 142 14.63 -9.91 29.79
C ILE A 142 13.97 -9.99 31.18
N LEU A 143 13.23 -11.07 31.44
CA LEU A 143 12.51 -11.28 32.70
C LEU A 143 13.30 -12.09 33.74
N GLY A 144 14.52 -12.56 33.42
CA GLY A 144 15.31 -13.42 34.31
C GLY A 144 14.54 -14.68 34.73
N ASP A 145 14.48 -14.93 36.04
CA ASP A 145 13.71 -16.03 36.66
C ASP A 145 12.21 -15.71 36.85
N LEU A 146 11.71 -14.68 36.15
CA LEU A 146 10.30 -14.29 36.13
C LEU A 146 9.67 -14.46 34.74
N GLY A 147 10.36 -15.16 33.82
CA GLY A 147 9.80 -15.57 32.52
C GLY A 147 8.83 -16.74 32.63
N VAL A 148 8.39 -17.25 31.48
CA VAL A 148 7.65 -18.52 31.38
C VAL A 148 8.59 -19.67 31.71
N ASN A 149 9.70 -19.78 30.98
CA ASN A 149 10.76 -20.74 31.30
C ASN A 149 11.78 -20.07 32.22
N THR A 150 12.16 -20.73 33.30
CA THR A 150 13.12 -20.18 34.27
C THR A 150 14.26 -21.14 34.53
N ARG A 151 15.20 -20.76 35.41
CA ARG A 151 16.21 -21.71 35.90
C ARG A 151 15.63 -22.68 36.93
N PHE A 152 14.33 -22.68 37.16
CA PHE A 152 13.63 -23.66 38.00
C PHE A 152 12.82 -24.59 37.10
N ASN A 153 12.10 -25.54 37.70
CA ASN A 153 11.28 -26.45 36.90
C ASN A 153 9.91 -25.86 36.62
N GLU A 154 9.57 -25.79 35.34
CA GLU A 154 8.20 -25.66 34.89
C GLU A 154 7.56 -27.05 34.76
N GLY A 155 6.31 -27.15 35.20
CA GLY A 155 5.52 -28.38 35.20
C GLY A 155 4.51 -28.39 34.06
N VAL A 156 3.38 -29.06 34.26
CA VAL A 156 2.30 -29.16 33.26
C VAL A 156 1.71 -27.79 32.92
N ALA A 157 1.28 -27.61 31.67
CA ALA A 157 0.52 -26.45 31.23
C ALA A 157 -0.77 -26.83 30.50
N THR A 158 -1.68 -25.88 30.41
CA THR A 158 -2.86 -25.90 29.55
C THR A 158 -2.90 -24.63 28.71
N ILE A 159 -2.99 -24.79 27.39
CA ILE A 159 -3.28 -23.70 26.47
C ILE A 159 -4.79 -23.47 26.44
N ALA A 160 -5.24 -22.25 26.71
CA ALA A 160 -6.65 -21.91 26.66
C ALA A 160 -7.20 -21.97 25.23
N ALA A 161 -8.51 -22.04 25.09
CA ALA A 161 -9.20 -22.17 23.80
C ALA A 161 -8.97 -21.00 22.82
N ASP A 162 -8.49 -19.85 23.32
CA ASP A 162 -8.06 -18.72 22.48
C ASP A 162 -6.68 -18.91 21.82
N GLY A 163 -5.97 -19.99 22.18
CA GLY A 163 -4.63 -20.32 21.70
C GLY A 163 -3.54 -19.37 22.18
N ARG A 164 -3.82 -18.52 23.19
CA ARG A 164 -2.97 -17.37 23.56
C ARG A 164 -2.76 -17.20 25.06
N THR A 165 -3.64 -17.76 25.90
CA THR A 165 -3.44 -17.77 27.35
C THR A 165 -2.90 -19.13 27.80
N LEU A 166 -1.77 -19.14 28.49
CA LEU A 166 -1.19 -20.34 29.07
C LEU A 166 -1.37 -20.29 30.59
N PHE A 167 -1.99 -21.33 31.14
CA PHE A 167 -1.96 -21.60 32.57
C PHE A 167 -0.97 -22.72 32.81
N PHE A 168 -0.06 -22.56 33.77
CA PHE A 168 1.03 -23.51 33.94
C PHE A 168 1.54 -23.61 35.37
N THR A 169 2.16 -24.74 35.68
CA THR A 169 2.83 -24.97 36.97
C THR A 169 4.25 -24.42 36.95
N GLY A 170 4.62 -23.60 37.94
CA GLY A 170 5.98 -23.16 38.18
C GLY A 170 6.44 -23.57 39.58
N CYS A 171 7.58 -24.23 39.70
CA CYS A 171 8.06 -24.78 40.96
C CYS A 171 9.26 -24.01 41.52
N ASN A 172 9.30 -23.81 42.84
CA ASN A 172 10.38 -23.13 43.56
C ASN A 172 10.71 -21.72 43.06
N ARG A 173 9.76 -21.06 42.40
CA ARG A 173 9.94 -19.71 41.87
C ARG A 173 9.99 -18.70 43.03
N PRO A 174 10.79 -17.64 42.91
CA PRO A 174 10.91 -16.63 43.96
C PRO A 174 9.63 -15.82 44.18
N ASP A 175 8.70 -15.84 43.21
CA ASP A 175 7.39 -15.20 43.27
C ASP A 175 6.24 -16.19 43.54
N GLY A 176 6.57 -17.36 44.09
CA GLY A 176 5.63 -18.39 44.52
C GLY A 176 5.13 -18.22 45.96
N LEU A 177 4.02 -18.88 46.27
CA LEU A 177 3.44 -19.06 47.60
C LEU A 177 3.81 -20.42 48.22
N GLY A 178 4.01 -21.45 47.38
CA GLY A 178 4.23 -22.83 47.80
C GLY A 178 5.41 -23.50 47.10
N SER A 179 5.40 -24.83 47.12
CA SER A 179 6.46 -25.64 46.47
C SER A 179 6.34 -25.61 44.94
N CYS A 180 5.11 -25.68 44.45
CA CYS A 180 4.75 -25.40 43.07
C CYS A 180 3.42 -24.67 43.06
N ASP A 181 3.30 -23.68 42.19
CA ASP A 181 2.14 -22.83 42.07
C ASP A 181 1.66 -22.76 40.62
N ILE A 182 0.41 -22.36 40.44
CA ILE A 182 -0.18 -22.12 39.13
C ILE A 182 -0.04 -20.64 38.77
N TYR A 183 0.44 -20.41 37.56
CA TYR A 183 0.63 -19.10 36.93
C TYR A 183 -0.23 -18.99 35.67
N VAL A 184 -0.51 -17.75 35.27
CA VAL A 184 -1.13 -17.42 33.98
C VAL A 184 -0.27 -16.42 33.22
N THR A 185 -0.14 -16.60 31.91
CA THR A 185 0.46 -15.63 31.00
C THR A 185 -0.30 -15.58 29.68
N GLU A 186 -0.09 -14.51 28.92
CA GLU A 186 -0.67 -14.31 27.59
C GLU A 186 0.44 -13.94 26.59
N ILE A 187 0.21 -14.19 25.30
CA ILE A 187 1.11 -13.73 24.25
C ILE A 187 0.95 -12.21 24.05
N GLU A 188 2.05 -11.47 24.26
CA GLU A 188 2.19 -10.03 23.99
C GLU A 188 3.14 -9.81 22.80
N GLY A 189 2.60 -9.38 21.67
CA GLY A 189 3.39 -9.19 20.44
C GLY A 189 3.83 -10.54 19.87
N ASP A 190 5.12 -10.83 19.94
CA ASP A 190 5.78 -12.04 19.45
C ASP A 190 6.29 -12.97 20.57
N ARG A 191 5.96 -12.67 21.83
CA ARG A 191 6.49 -13.37 23.01
C ARG A 191 5.43 -13.56 24.09
N TRP A 192 5.70 -14.46 25.03
CA TRP A 192 4.90 -14.58 26.24
C TRP A 192 5.19 -13.41 27.20
N ALA A 193 4.14 -12.86 27.78
CA ALA A 193 4.22 -11.82 28.80
C ALA A 193 4.78 -12.37 30.12
N ARG A 194 5.05 -11.47 31.07
CA ARG A 194 5.44 -11.87 32.43
C ARG A 194 4.29 -12.67 33.08
N PRO A 195 4.52 -13.94 33.47
CA PRO A 195 3.52 -14.71 34.17
C PRO A 195 3.10 -14.10 35.50
N ARG A 196 1.82 -14.29 35.84
CA ARG A 196 1.21 -13.87 37.11
C ARG A 196 0.82 -15.09 37.92
N ASN A 197 1.27 -15.16 39.17
CA ASN A 197 0.79 -16.15 40.13
C ASN A 197 -0.72 -15.95 40.35
N LEU A 198 -1.51 -17.04 40.42
CA LEU A 198 -2.97 -16.98 40.58
C LEU A 198 -3.45 -16.60 41.99
N GLY A 199 -2.53 -16.41 42.93
CA GLY A 199 -2.82 -15.92 44.27
C GLY A 199 -3.44 -16.96 45.20
N PRO A 200 -3.72 -16.59 46.47
CA PRO A 200 -4.00 -17.52 47.56
C PRO A 200 -5.38 -18.21 47.48
N ASN A 201 -6.25 -17.78 46.56
CA ASN A 201 -7.53 -18.46 46.32
C ASN A 201 -7.34 -19.76 45.54
N VAL A 202 -6.33 -19.79 44.66
CA VAL A 202 -5.95 -20.98 43.88
C VAL A 202 -4.75 -21.66 44.52
N ASN A 203 -3.67 -20.92 44.72
CA ASN A 203 -2.39 -21.40 45.24
C ASN A 203 -2.34 -21.36 46.78
N SER A 204 -1.43 -22.11 47.36
CA SER A 204 -1.26 -22.27 48.80
C SER A 204 0.21 -22.59 49.14
N SER A 205 0.51 -22.96 50.40
CA SER A 205 1.84 -23.44 50.78
C SER A 205 2.14 -24.86 50.27
N PHE A 206 1.16 -25.53 49.67
CA PHE A 206 1.24 -26.92 49.25
C PHE A 206 1.78 -27.03 47.80
N TRP A 207 1.46 -28.13 47.11
CA TRP A 207 1.85 -28.37 45.73
C TRP A 207 0.62 -28.22 44.83
N GLU A 208 0.51 -27.10 44.11
CA GLU A 208 -0.54 -26.87 43.12
C GLU A 208 0.01 -27.06 41.71
N ALA A 209 -0.56 -28.01 40.97
CA ALA A 209 -0.03 -28.38 39.67
C ALA A 209 -1.10 -28.85 38.67
N GLN A 210 -0.66 -29.16 37.45
CA GLN A 210 -1.47 -29.81 36.41
C GLN A 210 -2.77 -29.07 36.10
N PRO A 211 -2.69 -27.76 35.77
CA PRO A 211 -3.87 -26.95 35.49
C PRO A 211 -4.57 -27.41 34.21
N SER A 212 -5.90 -27.32 34.21
CA SER A 212 -6.76 -27.44 33.03
C SER A 212 -7.85 -26.37 33.09
N ILE A 213 -7.88 -25.51 32.08
CA ILE A 213 -8.79 -24.35 32.01
C ILE A 213 -10.00 -24.68 31.14
N ALA A 214 -11.20 -24.34 31.61
CA ALA A 214 -12.42 -24.42 30.80
C ALA A 214 -12.30 -23.55 29.54
N PRO A 215 -12.93 -23.93 28.41
CA PRO A 215 -12.82 -23.19 27.14
C PRO A 215 -13.28 -21.72 27.24
N ASP A 216 -14.17 -21.41 28.19
CA ASP A 216 -14.65 -20.06 28.46
C ASP A 216 -13.90 -19.34 29.60
N LYS A 217 -12.83 -19.96 30.12
CA LYS A 217 -12.02 -19.50 31.26
C LYS A 217 -12.79 -19.30 32.56
N SER A 218 -14.02 -19.82 32.66
CA SER A 218 -14.87 -19.65 33.84
C SER A 218 -14.45 -20.50 35.03
N ARG A 219 -13.72 -21.59 34.79
CA ARG A 219 -13.27 -22.53 35.82
C ARG A 219 -11.91 -23.12 35.49
N LEU A 220 -11.04 -23.15 36.49
CA LEU A 220 -9.74 -23.82 36.44
C LEU A 220 -9.81 -25.08 37.30
N TYR A 221 -9.44 -26.22 36.72
CA TYR A 221 -9.21 -27.48 37.43
C TYR A 221 -7.71 -27.68 37.62
N PHE A 222 -7.31 -28.27 38.73
CA PHE A 222 -5.90 -28.52 39.03
C PHE A 222 -5.78 -29.61 40.10
N VAL A 223 -4.56 -30.09 40.37
CA VAL A 223 -4.30 -31.04 41.44
C VAL A 223 -3.60 -30.37 42.61
N SER A 224 -3.90 -30.81 43.82
CA SER A 224 -3.21 -30.32 45.01
C SER A 224 -3.13 -31.39 46.10
N ASN A 225 -2.01 -31.38 46.82
CA ASN A 225 -1.81 -32.19 48.02
C ASN A 225 -2.16 -31.45 49.33
N ARG A 226 -2.89 -30.33 49.23
CA ARG A 226 -3.48 -29.64 50.39
C ARG A 226 -4.46 -30.56 51.14
N PRO A 227 -4.71 -30.32 52.43
CA PRO A 227 -5.63 -31.12 53.23
C PRO A 227 -7.02 -31.27 52.56
N GLY A 228 -7.38 -32.51 52.24
CA GLY A 228 -8.64 -32.90 51.60
C GLY A 228 -9.43 -33.92 52.44
N PRO A 229 -10.57 -34.40 51.91
CA PRO A 229 -11.40 -35.42 52.57
C PRO A 229 -10.67 -36.74 52.83
N HIS A 230 -9.66 -37.07 52.03
CA HIS A 230 -8.90 -38.33 52.12
C HIS A 230 -7.57 -38.21 52.87
N GLY A 231 -7.35 -37.07 53.55
CA GLY A 231 -6.17 -36.82 54.37
C GLY A 231 -5.25 -35.73 53.81
N GLU A 232 -4.23 -35.38 54.59
CA GLU A 232 -3.17 -34.47 54.17
C GLU A 232 -2.15 -35.23 53.33
N GLY A 233 -1.67 -34.62 52.24
CA GLY A 233 -0.70 -35.23 51.34
C GLY A 233 -1.30 -36.15 50.27
N ASN A 234 -2.61 -36.47 50.30
CA ASN A 234 -3.27 -37.14 49.18
C ASN A 234 -3.34 -36.20 47.98
N LEU A 235 -3.11 -36.72 46.77
CA LEU A 235 -3.21 -35.89 45.57
C LEU A 235 -4.64 -35.94 45.02
N ASP A 236 -5.35 -34.85 45.25
CA ASP A 236 -6.76 -34.69 44.87
C ASP A 236 -6.90 -33.69 43.71
N ILE A 237 -7.97 -33.82 42.92
CA ILE A 237 -8.42 -32.79 41.98
C ILE A 237 -9.22 -31.72 42.73
N TRP A 238 -8.91 -30.47 42.43
CA TRP A 238 -9.56 -29.27 42.91
C TRP A 238 -10.01 -28.41 41.73
N TYR A 239 -10.95 -27.51 41.96
CA TYR A 239 -11.32 -26.49 40.99
C TYR A 239 -11.53 -25.12 41.65
N SER A 240 -11.37 -24.06 40.87
CA SER A 240 -11.71 -22.70 41.26
C SER A 240 -12.53 -22.04 40.16
N ASP A 241 -13.60 -21.34 40.54
CA ASP A 241 -14.45 -20.56 39.64
C ASP A 241 -13.92 -19.13 39.51
N PHE A 242 -13.96 -18.56 38.31
CA PHE A 242 -13.60 -17.17 38.07
C PHE A 242 -14.81 -16.24 38.27
N ASP A 243 -14.63 -15.19 39.06
CA ASP A 243 -15.59 -14.10 39.22
C ASP A 243 -15.27 -13.01 38.19
N PHE A 244 -15.98 -13.02 37.05
CA PHE A 244 -15.77 -12.04 35.98
C PHE A 244 -16.10 -10.60 36.37
N GLU A 245 -16.94 -10.38 37.39
CA GLU A 245 -17.27 -9.03 37.86
C GLU A 245 -16.13 -8.44 38.69
N LYS A 246 -15.49 -9.28 39.51
CA LYS A 246 -14.36 -8.86 40.36
C LYS A 246 -13.00 -9.02 39.69
N GLY A 247 -12.91 -9.85 38.66
CA GLY A 247 -11.64 -10.19 37.99
C GLY A 247 -10.73 -11.09 38.84
N GLU A 248 -11.31 -11.95 39.68
CA GLU A 248 -10.56 -12.77 40.65
C GLU A 248 -11.05 -14.22 40.68
N TRP A 249 -10.15 -15.15 40.98
CA TRP A 249 -10.49 -16.54 41.27
C TRP A 249 -11.16 -16.67 42.64
N LYS A 250 -12.19 -17.51 42.74
CA LYS A 250 -12.82 -17.87 44.02
C LYS A 250 -11.96 -18.90 44.78
N PRO A 251 -12.14 -19.05 46.10
CA PRO A 251 -11.44 -20.09 46.86
C PRO A 251 -11.63 -21.48 46.24
N ALA A 252 -10.55 -22.23 46.11
CA ALA A 252 -10.56 -23.57 45.52
C ALA A 252 -11.45 -24.55 46.31
N VAL A 253 -12.12 -25.43 45.56
CA VAL A 253 -13.06 -26.43 46.06
C VAL A 253 -12.57 -27.82 45.66
N ASN A 254 -12.56 -28.76 46.61
CA ASN A 254 -12.18 -30.15 46.36
C ASN A 254 -13.25 -30.83 45.49
N PHE A 255 -12.83 -31.52 44.44
CA PHE A 255 -13.74 -32.20 43.51
C PHE A 255 -14.13 -33.60 44.02
N ARG A 256 -14.90 -33.60 45.11
CA ARG A 256 -15.22 -34.79 45.92
C ARG A 256 -15.85 -35.94 45.14
N GLU A 257 -16.60 -35.66 44.09
CA GLU A 257 -17.30 -36.67 43.29
C GLU A 257 -16.34 -37.57 42.50
N LEU A 258 -15.11 -37.09 42.22
CA LEU A 258 -14.10 -37.82 41.44
C LEU A 258 -12.95 -38.35 42.31
N ASN A 259 -12.64 -37.68 43.41
CA ASN A 259 -11.49 -38.05 44.25
C ASN A 259 -11.74 -39.32 45.08
N THR A 260 -10.71 -40.16 45.16
CA THR A 260 -10.69 -41.42 45.90
C THR A 260 -9.57 -41.39 46.95
N PRO A 261 -9.45 -42.42 47.81
CA PRO A 261 -8.25 -42.58 48.65
C PRO A 261 -6.96 -42.86 47.86
N GLY A 262 -7.05 -43.13 46.54
CA GLY A 262 -5.91 -43.19 45.64
C GLY A 262 -5.47 -41.80 45.19
N ARG A 263 -4.61 -41.76 44.18
CA ARG A 263 -4.13 -40.52 43.55
C ARG A 263 -5.01 -40.20 42.36
N GLU A 264 -5.48 -38.96 42.29
CA GLU A 264 -6.07 -38.38 41.09
C GLU A 264 -5.14 -37.34 40.48
N ALA A 265 -4.88 -37.48 39.18
CA ALA A 265 -3.93 -36.66 38.44
C ALA A 265 -4.48 -36.25 37.07
N SER A 266 -3.75 -35.36 36.39
CA SER A 266 -3.95 -34.97 34.98
C SER A 266 -5.39 -34.58 34.62
N PRO A 267 -6.04 -33.65 35.34
CA PRO A 267 -7.37 -33.20 34.98
C PRO A 267 -7.34 -32.56 33.60
N PHE A 268 -8.35 -32.83 32.77
CA PHE A 268 -8.52 -32.21 31.46
C PHE A 268 -10.01 -31.98 31.18
N ILE A 269 -10.44 -30.72 31.18
CA ILE A 269 -11.76 -30.32 30.69
C ILE A 269 -11.72 -30.12 29.18
N ALA A 270 -12.60 -30.79 28.46
CA ALA A 270 -12.68 -30.73 27.01
C ALA A 270 -13.32 -29.43 26.48
N ALA A 271 -13.13 -29.18 25.18
CA ALA A 271 -13.61 -27.99 24.49
C ALA A 271 -15.15 -27.86 24.44
N ASP A 272 -15.89 -28.96 24.66
CA ASP A 272 -17.35 -28.94 24.79
C ASP A 272 -17.83 -28.42 26.15
N ASN A 273 -16.91 -28.23 27.10
CA ASN A 273 -17.15 -27.86 28.50
C ASN A 273 -18.05 -28.85 29.27
N GLN A 274 -18.14 -30.10 28.80
CA GLN A 274 -19.01 -31.15 29.34
C GLN A 274 -18.32 -32.49 29.49
N THR A 275 -17.22 -32.74 28.78
CA THR A 275 -16.44 -33.97 28.90
C THR A 275 -15.19 -33.69 29.72
N PHE A 276 -14.96 -34.47 30.78
CA PHE A 276 -13.81 -34.29 31.66
C PHE A 276 -13.03 -35.59 31.77
N PHE A 277 -11.72 -35.50 31.59
CA PHE A 277 -10.79 -36.61 31.70
C PHE A 277 -9.87 -36.41 32.90
N PHE A 278 -9.42 -37.51 33.48
CA PHE A 278 -8.42 -37.51 34.54
C PHE A 278 -7.73 -38.87 34.62
N ALA A 279 -6.60 -38.94 35.30
CA ALA A 279 -5.89 -40.18 35.60
C ALA A 279 -6.10 -40.59 37.07
N SER A 280 -6.25 -41.88 37.36
CA SER A 280 -6.42 -42.36 38.74
C SER A 280 -5.94 -43.81 38.94
N ASP A 281 -5.43 -44.09 40.14
CA ASP A 281 -5.09 -45.44 40.63
C ASP A 281 -6.07 -45.98 41.70
N GLY A 282 -7.13 -45.21 42.00
CA GLY A 282 -8.14 -45.58 43.00
C GLY A 282 -9.53 -45.96 42.44
N HIS A 283 -9.79 -45.72 41.16
CA HIS A 283 -11.02 -46.16 40.48
C HIS A 283 -10.93 -47.59 39.95
N THR A 284 -12.08 -48.21 39.64
CA THR A 284 -12.17 -49.57 39.07
C THR A 284 -13.13 -49.59 37.87
N PRO A 285 -12.88 -50.40 36.82
CA PRO A 285 -11.69 -51.25 36.61
C PRO A 285 -10.41 -50.42 36.36
N ASN A 286 -9.23 -50.96 36.70
CA ASN A 286 -7.91 -50.36 36.49
C ASN A 286 -6.94 -51.45 35.96
N PHE A 287 -6.08 -51.12 35.01
CA PHE A 287 -5.19 -52.03 34.30
C PHE A 287 -3.71 -51.99 34.78
N GLY A 288 -3.35 -51.09 35.69
CA GLY A 288 -1.97 -50.82 36.07
C GLY A 288 -1.79 -49.73 37.12
N GLY A 289 -0.95 -48.74 36.79
CA GLY A 289 -0.71 -47.58 37.62
C GLY A 289 -1.85 -46.57 37.53
N LEU A 290 -1.51 -45.35 37.10
CA LEU A 290 -2.51 -44.32 36.81
C LEU A 290 -3.16 -44.57 35.45
N ASP A 291 -4.46 -44.87 35.46
CA ASP A 291 -5.27 -45.09 34.27
C ASP A 291 -6.10 -43.85 33.92
N PHE A 292 -6.34 -43.58 32.63
CA PHE A 292 -7.29 -42.54 32.23
C PHE A 292 -8.74 -42.98 32.41
N TYR A 293 -9.54 -42.04 32.92
CA TYR A 293 -10.99 -42.11 33.05
C TYR A 293 -11.66 -40.90 32.38
N VAL A 294 -12.91 -41.09 31.95
CA VAL A 294 -13.76 -40.02 31.44
C VAL A 294 -15.07 -39.95 32.21
N VAL A 295 -15.53 -38.72 32.47
CA VAL A 295 -16.87 -38.41 32.96
C VAL A 295 -17.53 -37.36 32.08
N ARG A 296 -18.86 -37.39 32.03
CA ARG A 296 -19.66 -36.42 31.28
C ARG A 296 -20.60 -35.68 32.21
N ARG A 297 -20.76 -34.39 31.95
CA ARG A 297 -21.72 -33.56 32.67
C ARG A 297 -23.12 -33.78 32.14
N LEU A 298 -24.05 -34.08 33.04
CA LEU A 298 -25.46 -34.29 32.73
C LEU A 298 -26.22 -32.96 32.70
N PRO A 299 -27.42 -32.90 32.08
CA PRO A 299 -28.22 -31.67 32.00
C PRO A 299 -28.63 -31.09 33.36
N ASP A 300 -28.66 -31.89 34.42
CA ASP A 300 -28.91 -31.44 35.80
C ASP A 300 -27.67 -30.85 36.50
N GLY A 301 -26.53 -30.85 35.80
CA GLY A 301 -25.25 -30.31 36.28
C GLY A 301 -24.36 -31.33 37.00
N SER A 302 -24.87 -32.54 37.29
CA SER A 302 -24.10 -33.63 37.90
C SER A 302 -23.15 -34.29 36.90
N TRP A 303 -22.19 -35.08 37.40
CA TRP A 303 -21.26 -35.85 36.57
C TRP A 303 -21.66 -37.33 36.54
N THR A 304 -21.47 -37.98 35.40
CA THR A 304 -21.58 -39.45 35.32
C THR A 304 -20.52 -40.13 36.19
N LYS A 305 -20.71 -41.42 36.48
CA LYS A 305 -19.65 -42.24 37.08
C LYS A 305 -18.41 -42.28 36.15
N PRO A 306 -17.18 -42.29 36.71
CA PRO A 306 -15.95 -42.49 35.95
C PRO A 306 -15.98 -43.77 35.11
N GLN A 307 -15.59 -43.65 33.85
CA GLN A 307 -15.45 -44.78 32.93
C GLN A 307 -14.00 -44.88 32.47
N ASN A 308 -13.40 -46.06 32.66
CA ASN A 308 -12.02 -46.32 32.24
C ASN A 308 -11.93 -46.32 30.69
N LEU A 309 -10.88 -45.68 30.14
CA LEU A 309 -10.68 -45.63 28.69
C LEU A 309 -10.39 -47.00 28.07
N GLY A 310 -9.74 -47.89 28.83
CA GLY A 310 -9.41 -49.26 28.44
C GLY A 310 -8.16 -49.38 27.58
N GLN A 311 -7.74 -50.63 27.35
CA GLN A 311 -6.67 -50.95 26.40
C GLN A 311 -7.09 -50.59 24.95
N PRO A 312 -6.15 -50.22 24.06
CA PRO A 312 -4.70 -50.12 24.28
C PRO A 312 -4.24 -48.75 24.80
N ILE A 313 -5.15 -47.86 25.23
CA ILE A 313 -4.80 -46.55 25.78
C ILE A 313 -4.20 -46.71 27.17
N ASN A 314 -4.97 -47.32 28.08
CA ASN A 314 -4.50 -47.67 29.42
C ASN A 314 -3.69 -48.98 29.35
N THR A 315 -2.57 -49.03 30.05
CA THR A 315 -1.61 -50.13 30.07
C THR A 315 -1.32 -50.55 31.52
N SER A 316 -0.27 -51.33 31.76
CA SER A 316 0.20 -51.63 33.12
C SER A 316 1.02 -50.50 33.75
N GLU A 317 1.41 -49.48 32.96
CA GLU A 317 2.26 -48.36 33.37
C GLU A 317 1.40 -47.16 33.84
N ASP A 318 2.04 -46.01 34.08
CA ASP A 318 1.34 -44.74 34.33
C ASP A 318 1.01 -44.03 33.00
N GLU A 319 -0.28 -43.77 32.77
CA GLU A 319 -0.80 -42.91 31.71
C GLU A 319 -1.16 -41.52 32.26
N LEU A 320 -0.50 -40.48 31.73
CA LEU A 320 -0.59 -39.12 32.28
C LEU A 320 -0.77 -38.05 31.19
N PHE A 321 -1.36 -36.93 31.60
CA PHE A 321 -1.45 -35.68 30.83
C PHE A 321 -2.17 -35.79 29.48
N ILE A 322 -3.43 -36.23 29.53
CA ILE A 322 -4.30 -36.31 28.36
C ILE A 322 -4.73 -34.93 27.85
N THR A 323 -4.75 -34.74 26.53
CA THR A 323 -5.32 -33.55 25.89
C THR A 323 -5.90 -33.89 24.50
N LEU A 324 -6.94 -33.15 24.10
CA LEU A 324 -7.62 -33.32 22.81
C LEU A 324 -7.96 -31.94 22.22
N PRO A 325 -7.88 -31.75 20.87
CA PRO A 325 -8.35 -30.54 20.22
C PRO A 325 -9.88 -30.47 20.20
N ALA A 326 -10.47 -29.37 19.73
CA ALA A 326 -11.92 -29.16 19.69
C ALA A 326 -12.69 -30.20 18.86
N ALA A 327 -12.01 -30.85 17.92
CA ALA A 327 -12.56 -31.95 17.12
C ALA A 327 -12.72 -33.26 17.90
N GLY A 328 -12.03 -33.43 19.04
CA GLY A 328 -12.16 -34.58 19.94
C GLY A 328 -11.80 -35.95 19.36
N ASN A 329 -11.15 -36.00 18.18
CA ASN A 329 -10.85 -37.21 17.40
C ASN A 329 -9.36 -37.62 17.44
N VAL A 330 -8.52 -36.84 18.12
CA VAL A 330 -7.11 -37.14 18.35
C VAL A 330 -6.81 -36.92 19.82
N LEU A 331 -6.17 -37.91 20.44
CA LEU A 331 -5.75 -37.90 21.83
C LEU A 331 -4.22 -37.80 21.89
N TYR A 332 -3.72 -36.83 22.64
CA TYR A 332 -2.30 -36.71 22.98
C TYR A 332 -2.12 -37.00 24.46
N PHE A 333 -1.05 -37.71 24.80
CA PHE A 333 -0.76 -38.10 26.18
C PHE A 333 0.72 -38.45 26.36
N SER A 334 1.13 -38.59 27.61
CA SER A 334 2.44 -39.11 27.99
C SER A 334 2.30 -40.48 28.66
N SER A 335 3.23 -41.39 28.39
CA SER A 335 3.27 -42.69 29.04
C SER A 335 4.71 -43.21 29.11
N LYS A 336 4.97 -44.11 30.07
CA LYS A 336 6.23 -44.87 30.17
C LYS A 336 6.19 -46.18 29.39
N ARG A 337 5.10 -46.44 28.66
CA ARG A 337 4.88 -47.69 27.93
C ARG A 337 6.05 -48.02 26.99
N ARG A 338 6.45 -49.29 27.00
CA ARG A 338 7.53 -49.83 26.14
C ARG A 338 7.05 -50.95 25.22
N ASP A 339 5.75 -51.20 25.21
CA ASP A 339 5.10 -52.18 24.33
C ASP A 339 5.05 -51.71 22.87
N LEU A 340 5.25 -50.41 22.61
CA LEU A 340 5.42 -49.83 21.29
C LEU A 340 6.91 -49.57 20.96
N PRO A 341 7.38 -49.90 19.75
CA PRO A 341 8.77 -49.66 19.36
C PRO A 341 9.05 -48.16 19.17
N GLY A 342 10.33 -47.80 19.29
CA GLY A 342 10.79 -46.44 19.04
C GLY A 342 10.49 -45.48 20.18
N TYR A 343 10.55 -45.93 21.43
CA TYR A 343 10.59 -45.05 22.59
C TYR A 343 11.99 -44.40 22.76
N GLN A 344 12.07 -43.22 23.36
CA GLN A 344 13.32 -42.46 23.49
C GLN A 344 13.72 -42.22 24.96
N GLY A 345 12.77 -41.87 25.83
CA GLY A 345 13.04 -41.49 27.22
C GLY A 345 12.23 -42.27 28.26
N ASP A 346 12.23 -41.77 29.50
CA ASP A 346 11.42 -42.32 30.61
C ASP A 346 9.95 -41.89 30.54
N TYR A 347 9.64 -40.83 29.78
CA TYR A 347 8.30 -40.43 29.34
C TYR A 347 8.40 -39.94 27.91
N ASP A 348 7.51 -40.46 27.07
CA ASP A 348 7.38 -40.06 25.67
C ASP A 348 5.99 -39.51 25.40
N LEU A 349 5.89 -38.65 24.38
CA LEU A 349 4.65 -38.15 23.81
C LEU A 349 4.07 -39.13 22.80
N PHE A 350 2.79 -39.43 22.96
CA PHE A 350 2.02 -40.31 22.09
C PHE A 350 0.83 -39.56 21.48
N MET A 351 0.42 -40.02 20.29
CA MET A 351 -0.77 -39.57 19.58
C MET A 351 -1.63 -40.79 19.25
N ALA A 352 -2.92 -40.74 19.56
CA ALA A 352 -3.88 -41.79 19.25
C ALA A 352 -5.06 -41.24 18.45
N PHE A 353 -5.40 -41.93 17.35
CA PHE A 353 -6.64 -41.66 16.62
C PHE A 353 -7.78 -42.38 17.32
N VAL A 354 -8.69 -41.60 17.88
CA VAL A 354 -9.81 -42.12 18.69
C VAL A 354 -11.14 -41.74 18.06
N PRO A 355 -12.19 -42.55 18.27
CA PRO A 355 -13.54 -42.09 18.02
C PRO A 355 -13.81 -40.81 18.78
N THR A 356 -14.57 -39.92 18.17
CA THR A 356 -14.84 -38.60 18.73
C THR A 356 -15.52 -38.69 20.10
N PHE A 357 -14.84 -38.23 21.15
CA PHE A 357 -15.41 -38.19 22.51
C PHE A 357 -16.42 -37.04 22.69
N PHE A 358 -16.14 -35.92 22.02
CA PHE A 358 -16.90 -34.66 22.05
C PHE A 358 -16.63 -33.86 20.78
N ARG A 359 -17.44 -32.85 20.48
CA ARG A 359 -17.20 -31.90 19.39
C ARG A 359 -17.57 -30.50 19.81
N ALA A 360 -16.70 -29.55 19.51
CA ALA A 360 -16.97 -28.13 19.66
C ALA A 360 -16.66 -27.40 18.35
N VAL A 361 -17.40 -26.32 18.07
CA VAL A 361 -17.14 -25.48 16.89
C VAL A 361 -15.97 -24.55 17.21
N ASN A 362 -15.00 -24.47 16.31
CA ASN A 362 -13.88 -23.53 16.42
C ASN A 362 -14.07 -22.40 15.41
N ILE A 363 -14.22 -21.17 15.88
CA ILE A 363 -14.29 -19.99 15.02
C ILE A 363 -12.89 -19.37 14.93
N VAL A 364 -12.37 -19.25 13.71
CA VAL A 364 -11.08 -18.62 13.43
C VAL A 364 -11.32 -17.38 12.60
N GLY A 365 -10.94 -16.21 13.10
CA GLY A 365 -11.26 -14.94 12.45
C GLY A 365 -10.07 -14.06 12.16
N ARG A 366 -10.13 -13.33 11.04
CA ARG A 366 -9.14 -12.33 10.62
C ARG A 366 -9.80 -10.98 10.42
N VAL A 367 -9.03 -9.92 10.59
CA VAL A 367 -9.46 -8.55 10.28
C VAL A 367 -8.55 -7.99 9.20
N ILE A 368 -9.12 -7.70 8.04
CA ILE A 368 -8.35 -7.25 6.88
C ILE A 368 -8.78 -5.86 6.42
N ASP A 369 -7.85 -5.17 5.79
CA ASP A 369 -8.12 -3.93 5.05
C ASP A 369 -8.74 -4.24 3.67
N GLU A 370 -9.81 -3.54 3.31
CA GLU A 370 -10.60 -3.75 2.08
C GLU A 370 -9.75 -3.64 0.82
N CYS A 371 -8.79 -2.71 0.81
CA CYS A 371 -7.99 -2.39 -0.36
C CYS A 371 -6.76 -3.29 -0.50
N THR A 372 -6.11 -3.61 0.61
CA THR A 372 -4.80 -4.27 0.61
C THR A 372 -4.84 -5.74 1.01
N GLY A 373 -5.99 -6.23 1.50
CA GLY A 373 -6.13 -7.57 2.08
C GLY A 373 -5.19 -7.84 3.26
N ALA A 374 -4.48 -6.81 3.75
CA ALA A 374 -3.51 -6.92 4.81
C ALA A 374 -4.25 -7.07 6.14
N ASP A 375 -3.72 -7.92 7.04
CA ASP A 375 -4.21 -7.99 8.40
C ASP A 375 -3.99 -6.64 9.08
N ILE A 376 -5.03 -6.12 9.75
CA ILE A 376 -4.96 -4.85 10.47
C ILE A 376 -5.16 -5.06 11.98
N PRO A 377 -4.55 -4.23 12.83
CA PRO A 377 -4.80 -4.29 14.27
C PRO A 377 -6.26 -3.96 14.58
N ALA A 378 -6.90 -4.75 15.44
CA ALA A 378 -8.27 -4.49 15.84
C ALA A 378 -8.59 -5.10 17.20
N LYS A 379 -9.48 -4.45 17.93
CA LYS A 379 -10.14 -5.03 19.10
C LYS A 379 -11.35 -5.84 18.63
N ILE A 380 -11.37 -7.12 18.98
CA ILE A 380 -12.44 -8.05 18.68
C ILE A 380 -13.39 -8.11 19.87
N THR A 381 -14.69 -8.10 19.61
CA THR A 381 -15.73 -8.34 20.61
C THR A 381 -16.69 -9.38 20.06
N ILE A 382 -16.87 -10.46 20.82
CA ILE A 382 -17.70 -11.60 20.47
C ILE A 382 -18.84 -11.63 21.49
N ARG A 383 -20.08 -11.50 21.02
CA ARG A 383 -21.27 -11.52 21.87
C ARG A 383 -22.13 -12.71 21.51
N ASN A 384 -22.36 -13.55 22.52
CA ASN A 384 -23.30 -14.65 22.45
C ASN A 384 -24.70 -14.14 22.88
N PRO A 385 -25.69 -14.07 21.97
CA PRO A 385 -27.03 -13.56 22.31
C PRO A 385 -27.84 -14.51 23.20
N ILE A 386 -27.48 -15.80 23.25
CA ILE A 386 -28.18 -16.82 24.03
C ILE A 386 -27.79 -16.72 25.51
N THR A 387 -26.49 -16.65 25.79
CA THR A 387 -25.97 -16.60 27.17
C THR A 387 -25.78 -15.17 27.68
N GLY A 388 -25.77 -14.18 26.79
CA GLY A 388 -25.40 -12.80 27.11
C GLY A 388 -23.89 -12.59 27.31
N ARG A 389 -23.07 -13.65 27.18
CA ARG A 389 -21.61 -13.58 27.38
C ARG A 389 -20.97 -12.70 26.32
N VAL A 390 -20.08 -11.82 26.77
CA VAL A 390 -19.22 -10.99 25.90
C VAL A 390 -17.77 -11.37 26.15
N THR A 391 -17.08 -11.76 25.09
CA THR A 391 -15.65 -12.08 25.10
C THR A 391 -14.91 -11.07 24.24
N THR A 392 -13.74 -10.61 24.70
CA THR A 392 -12.91 -9.68 23.94
C THR A 392 -11.59 -10.32 23.58
N ASP A 393 -11.08 -9.98 22.39
CA ASP A 393 -9.78 -10.40 21.90
C ASP A 393 -9.15 -9.24 21.11
N THR A 394 -7.93 -9.38 20.62
CA THR A 394 -7.33 -8.45 19.65
C THR A 394 -6.57 -9.18 18.55
N VAL A 395 -6.22 -8.45 17.50
CA VAL A 395 -5.25 -8.83 16.46
C VAL A 395 -4.28 -7.66 16.26
N SER A 396 -3.04 -7.93 15.87
CA SER A 396 -1.93 -6.95 15.84
C SER A 396 -1.46 -6.59 14.42
N GLY A 397 -2.16 -7.05 13.38
CA GLY A 397 -1.90 -6.70 11.98
C GLY A 397 -0.73 -7.46 11.32
N THR A 398 -0.48 -7.14 10.05
CA THR A 398 0.48 -7.84 9.19
C THR A 398 1.92 -7.73 9.70
N GLY A 399 2.68 -8.82 9.62
CA GLY A 399 4.08 -8.87 10.08
C GLY A 399 4.25 -9.03 11.59
N THR A 400 3.14 -9.24 12.30
CA THR A 400 3.14 -9.62 13.72
C THR A 400 2.77 -11.09 13.88
N ALA A 401 3.00 -11.66 15.06
CA ALA A 401 2.57 -13.03 15.37
C ALA A 401 1.04 -13.19 15.49
N ARG A 402 0.25 -12.09 15.40
CA ARG A 402 -1.16 -12.06 15.84
C ARG A 402 -2.11 -11.58 14.74
N THR A 403 -2.28 -12.38 13.69
CA THR A 403 -3.18 -12.07 12.56
C THR A 403 -4.57 -12.70 12.67
N GLU A 404 -4.74 -13.79 13.43
CA GLU A 404 -6.02 -14.52 13.58
C GLU A 404 -6.45 -14.64 15.03
N PHE A 405 -7.72 -14.37 15.37
CA PHE A 405 -8.32 -14.70 16.68
C PHE A 405 -9.04 -16.06 16.65
N GLN A 406 -9.19 -16.72 17.80
CA GLN A 406 -9.91 -17.99 17.94
C GLN A 406 -10.98 -17.92 19.02
N TYR A 407 -12.10 -18.61 18.78
CA TYR A 407 -13.20 -18.72 19.74
C TYR A 407 -13.87 -20.09 19.62
N VAL A 408 -13.88 -20.85 20.71
CA VAL A 408 -14.56 -22.15 20.78
C VAL A 408 -15.99 -21.95 21.25
N VAL A 409 -16.95 -22.44 20.45
CA VAL A 409 -18.36 -22.54 20.83
C VAL A 409 -18.59 -23.91 21.47
N SER A 410 -18.73 -23.89 22.80
CA SER A 410 -18.96 -25.07 23.64
C SER A 410 -20.44 -25.46 23.70
N ALA A 411 -20.76 -26.60 24.31
CA ALA A 411 -22.15 -26.98 24.52
C ALA A 411 -22.89 -25.99 25.45
N THR A 412 -22.18 -25.34 26.36
CA THR A 412 -22.74 -24.31 27.26
C THR A 412 -23.10 -23.00 26.56
N ASP A 413 -22.55 -22.75 25.36
CA ASP A 413 -22.87 -21.56 24.57
C ASP A 413 -24.28 -21.59 23.98
N PHE A 414 -24.92 -22.76 23.93
CA PHE A 414 -26.32 -22.93 23.53
C PHE A 414 -27.32 -22.69 24.68
N GLY A 415 -26.85 -22.25 25.86
CA GLY A 415 -27.69 -21.89 26.99
C GLY A 415 -28.25 -23.10 27.76
N ASP A 416 -29.42 -22.94 28.37
CA ASP A 416 -30.10 -24.01 29.12
C ASP A 416 -30.50 -25.15 28.16
N PRO A 417 -29.97 -26.39 28.35
CA PRO A 417 -30.32 -27.53 27.52
C PRO A 417 -31.83 -27.80 27.41
N LYS A 418 -32.62 -27.39 28.42
CA LYS A 418 -34.09 -27.56 28.43
C LYS A 418 -34.81 -26.70 27.40
N LEU A 419 -34.18 -25.62 26.92
CA LEU A 419 -34.73 -24.76 25.89
C LEU A 419 -34.57 -25.35 24.48
N GLY A 420 -33.78 -26.41 24.31
CA GLY A 420 -33.63 -27.12 23.04
C GLY A 420 -32.99 -26.29 21.92
N ILE A 421 -32.19 -25.28 22.26
CA ILE A 421 -31.50 -24.43 21.28
C ILE A 421 -30.40 -25.25 20.59
N THR A 422 -30.50 -25.38 19.27
CA THR A 422 -29.55 -26.15 18.45
C THR A 422 -28.73 -25.30 17.50
N GLU A 423 -29.08 -24.02 17.33
CA GLU A 423 -28.38 -23.08 16.45
C GLU A 423 -28.60 -21.64 16.92
N PHE A 424 -27.67 -20.75 16.59
CA PHE A 424 -27.81 -19.30 16.82
C PHE A 424 -26.80 -18.51 15.98
N ASP A 425 -27.00 -17.19 15.89
CA ASP A 425 -26.03 -16.28 15.26
C ASP A 425 -25.17 -15.59 16.32
N LEU A 426 -23.86 -15.81 16.27
CA LEU A 426 -22.88 -15.12 17.11
C LEU A 426 -22.57 -13.73 16.53
N GLU A 427 -22.59 -12.69 17.35
CA GLU A 427 -22.24 -11.33 16.91
C GLU A 427 -20.73 -11.09 17.12
N ILE A 428 -19.97 -11.01 16.03
CA ILE A 428 -18.53 -10.74 16.07
C ILE A 428 -18.27 -9.34 15.51
N SER A 429 -17.62 -8.51 16.32
CA SER A 429 -17.28 -7.12 15.95
C SER A 429 -15.77 -6.90 15.97
N ALA A 430 -15.24 -6.18 14.99
CA ALA A 430 -13.87 -5.67 14.97
C ALA A 430 -13.88 -4.14 15.00
N PHE A 431 -13.16 -3.55 15.95
CA PHE A 431 -12.97 -2.11 16.07
C PHE A 431 -11.52 -1.73 15.84
N ASN A 432 -11.29 -0.76 14.96
CA ASN A 432 -10.01 -0.10 14.77
C ASN A 432 -10.21 1.43 14.92
N PRO A 433 -9.34 2.16 15.64
CA PRO A 433 -9.48 3.61 15.85
C PRO A 433 -9.57 4.45 14.55
N ASN A 434 -8.91 4.01 13.48
CA ASN A 434 -8.86 4.71 12.20
C ASN A 434 -10.07 4.38 11.30
N TYR A 435 -10.65 3.18 11.44
CA TYR A 435 -11.70 2.68 10.53
C TYR A 435 -13.07 2.51 11.18
N GLY A 436 -13.17 2.63 12.51
CA GLY A 436 -14.41 2.38 13.26
C GLY A 436 -14.68 0.90 13.50
N THR A 437 -15.95 0.54 13.59
CA THR A 437 -16.41 -0.82 13.93
C THR A 437 -17.12 -1.47 12.75
N VAL A 438 -16.79 -2.72 12.47
CA VAL A 438 -17.59 -3.63 11.63
C VAL A 438 -18.11 -4.77 12.48
N THR A 439 -19.37 -5.17 12.27
CA THR A 439 -20.00 -6.30 12.96
C THR A 439 -20.56 -7.27 11.94
N GLN A 440 -20.27 -8.56 12.15
CA GLN A 440 -20.78 -9.66 11.34
C GLN A 440 -21.49 -10.67 12.25
N LYS A 441 -22.63 -11.19 11.78
CA LYS A 441 -23.32 -12.32 12.40
C LYS A 441 -22.76 -13.62 11.80
N VAL A 442 -22.35 -14.54 12.65
CA VAL A 442 -21.79 -15.83 12.27
C VAL A 442 -22.73 -16.91 12.76
N HIS A 443 -23.35 -17.61 11.81
CA HIS A 443 -24.26 -18.70 12.11
C HIS A 443 -23.50 -19.90 12.68
N VAL A 444 -23.99 -20.45 13.79
CA VAL A 444 -23.39 -21.60 14.48
C VAL A 444 -24.46 -22.65 14.75
N GLU A 445 -24.21 -23.87 14.29
CA GLU A 445 -25.02 -25.05 14.58
C GLU A 445 -24.35 -25.91 15.65
N LYS A 446 -25.14 -26.48 16.55
CA LYS A 446 -24.68 -27.45 17.54
C LYS A 446 -24.20 -28.71 16.81
N PRO A 447 -22.95 -29.16 17.05
CA PRO A 447 -22.46 -30.39 16.42
C PRO A 447 -23.36 -31.58 16.75
N PRO A 448 -23.80 -32.37 15.76
CA PRO A 448 -24.54 -33.59 16.03
C PRO A 448 -23.63 -34.65 16.67
N GLU A 449 -24.25 -35.62 17.35
CA GLU A 449 -23.56 -36.86 17.72
C GLU A 449 -23.05 -37.55 16.45
N VAL A 450 -21.79 -37.96 16.44
CA VAL A 450 -21.20 -38.67 15.30
C VAL A 450 -21.73 -40.09 15.26
N ARG A 451 -22.52 -40.42 14.23
CA ARG A 451 -23.09 -41.75 13.98
C ARG A 451 -22.61 -42.35 12.66
N THR A 452 -22.10 -41.51 11.76
CA THR A 452 -21.60 -41.90 10.44
C THR A 452 -20.18 -41.38 10.19
N GLU A 453 -19.47 -41.97 9.22
CA GLU A 453 -18.15 -41.51 8.79
C GLU A 453 -18.21 -40.11 8.15
N GLU A 454 -19.28 -39.81 7.41
CA GLU A 454 -19.49 -38.50 6.79
C GLU A 454 -19.63 -37.39 7.84
N GLU A 455 -20.40 -37.63 8.91
CA GLU A 455 -20.50 -36.71 10.05
C GLU A 455 -19.15 -36.50 10.74
N ALA A 456 -18.32 -37.55 10.84
CA ALA A 456 -16.99 -37.49 11.45
C ALA A 456 -16.00 -36.64 10.62
N GLN A 457 -16.15 -36.62 9.29
CA GLN A 457 -15.29 -35.87 8.37
C GLN A 457 -15.67 -34.40 8.21
N LYS A 458 -16.92 -34.00 8.54
CA LYS A 458 -17.36 -32.59 8.44
C LYS A 458 -16.51 -31.70 9.35
N SER A 459 -15.81 -30.70 8.79
CA SER A 459 -15.07 -29.72 9.60
C SER A 459 -16.03 -28.90 10.47
N LEU A 460 -15.60 -28.60 11.70
CA LEU A 460 -16.28 -27.66 12.60
C LEU A 460 -15.49 -26.36 12.78
N GLU A 461 -14.52 -26.11 11.90
CA GLU A 461 -13.81 -24.83 11.83
C GLU A 461 -14.62 -23.85 10.96
N ILE A 462 -15.06 -22.73 11.53
CA ILE A 462 -15.70 -21.63 10.80
C ILE A 462 -14.70 -20.50 10.65
N ARG A 463 -14.36 -20.14 9.41
CA ARG A 463 -13.47 -19.02 9.12
C ARG A 463 -14.24 -17.74 8.86
N VAL A 464 -13.85 -16.66 9.54
CA VAL A 464 -14.52 -15.35 9.50
C VAL A 464 -13.53 -14.29 9.04
N VAL A 465 -13.94 -13.41 8.13
CA VAL A 465 -13.11 -12.29 7.65
C VAL A 465 -13.90 -11.01 7.84
N LEU A 466 -13.47 -10.18 8.80
CA LEU A 466 -14.02 -8.86 9.06
C LEU A 466 -13.23 -7.85 8.22
N THR A 467 -13.92 -7.16 7.31
CA THR A 467 -13.29 -6.18 6.43
C THR A 467 -13.49 -4.78 6.97
N LEU A 468 -12.39 -4.06 7.17
CA LEU A 468 -12.31 -2.65 7.56
C LEU A 468 -11.53 -1.88 6.50
N GLY A 469 -11.43 -0.56 6.59
CA GLY A 469 -10.90 0.26 5.49
C GLY A 469 -11.98 0.62 4.46
N GLN A 470 -11.67 1.60 3.62
CA GLN A 470 -12.53 2.06 2.53
C GLN A 470 -11.72 2.13 1.23
N ARG A 471 -12.39 2.12 0.09
CA ARG A 471 -11.75 2.48 -1.17
C ARG A 471 -11.19 3.90 -1.13
N PRO A 472 -10.07 4.19 -1.82
CA PRO A 472 -9.62 5.56 -2.00
C PRO A 472 -10.71 6.39 -2.66
N VAL A 473 -10.74 7.67 -2.32
CA VAL A 473 -11.73 8.62 -2.84
C VAL A 473 -11.02 9.71 -3.59
N LEU A 474 -11.51 9.98 -4.81
CA LEU A 474 -11.10 11.13 -5.61
C LEU A 474 -12.33 12.02 -5.84
N GLN A 475 -12.17 13.33 -5.66
CA GLN A 475 -13.17 14.33 -6.03
C GLN A 475 -12.50 15.45 -6.82
N ALA A 476 -13.24 16.12 -7.69
CA ALA A 476 -12.78 17.31 -8.38
C ALA A 476 -13.46 18.55 -7.79
N GLN A 477 -12.64 19.51 -7.36
CA GLN A 477 -13.06 20.85 -6.98
C GLN A 477 -12.68 21.81 -8.10
N ILE A 478 -13.69 22.36 -8.76
CA ILE A 478 -13.54 23.18 -9.96
C ILE A 478 -14.31 24.47 -9.76
N GLU A 479 -13.62 25.60 -9.86
CA GLU A 479 -14.25 26.92 -9.85
C GLU A 479 -15.10 27.11 -11.12
N PRO A 480 -16.24 27.83 -11.05
CA PRO A 480 -17.03 28.11 -12.24
C PRO A 480 -16.20 28.86 -13.29
N ALA A 481 -16.16 28.34 -14.51
CA ALA A 481 -15.50 28.99 -15.63
C ALA A 481 -16.12 30.38 -15.90
N ASP A 482 -15.32 31.32 -16.38
CA ASP A 482 -15.77 32.71 -16.55
C ASP A 482 -16.90 32.84 -17.58
N TYR A 483 -16.87 32.03 -18.64
CA TYR A 483 -17.97 31.93 -19.60
C TYR A 483 -19.29 31.54 -18.90
N ILE A 484 -19.24 30.54 -18.01
CA ILE A 484 -20.41 30.09 -17.23
C ILE A 484 -20.88 31.20 -16.28
N LYS A 485 -19.97 31.88 -15.58
CA LYS A 485 -20.33 33.01 -14.69
C LYS A 485 -21.06 34.12 -15.44
N ARG A 486 -20.65 34.43 -16.68
CA ARG A 486 -21.31 35.43 -17.53
C ARG A 486 -22.69 34.95 -18.01
N ARG A 487 -22.80 33.70 -18.49
CA ARG A 487 -24.00 33.20 -19.17
C ARG A 487 -25.05 32.57 -18.28
N ALA A 488 -24.71 32.10 -17.08
CA ALA A 488 -25.63 31.40 -16.18
C ALA A 488 -26.91 32.20 -15.84
N LYS A 489 -26.88 33.53 -15.99
CA LYS A 489 -28.06 34.40 -15.82
C LYS A 489 -29.03 34.35 -17.01
N ASP A 490 -28.49 34.24 -18.23
CA ASP A 490 -29.26 34.27 -19.48
C ASP A 490 -29.62 32.85 -19.96
N ASP A 491 -28.76 31.87 -19.64
CA ASP A 491 -28.98 30.45 -19.83
C ASP A 491 -28.77 29.70 -18.51
N PRO A 492 -29.84 29.49 -17.73
CA PRO A 492 -29.77 28.74 -16.48
C PRO A 492 -29.34 27.29 -16.64
N SER A 493 -29.43 26.70 -17.83
CA SER A 493 -29.12 25.28 -18.05
C SER A 493 -27.63 24.96 -17.85
N ILE A 494 -26.76 25.94 -18.05
CA ILE A 494 -25.31 25.80 -17.89
C ILE A 494 -24.79 26.24 -16.52
N ALA A 495 -25.64 26.80 -15.64
CA ALA A 495 -25.23 27.31 -14.33
C ALA A 495 -24.57 26.23 -13.42
N GLY A 496 -25.00 24.97 -13.60
CA GLY A 496 -24.46 23.81 -12.90
C GLY A 496 -23.18 23.22 -13.49
N PHE A 497 -22.70 23.72 -14.63
CA PHE A 497 -21.51 23.19 -15.29
C PHE A 497 -20.27 23.36 -14.40
N ARG A 498 -19.58 22.26 -14.10
CA ARG A 498 -18.32 22.22 -13.35
C ARG A 498 -17.33 21.37 -14.15
N GLY A 499 -16.52 22.03 -14.95
CA GLY A 499 -15.62 21.40 -15.90
C GLY A 499 -14.74 22.44 -16.58
N LEU A 500 -13.97 22.01 -17.56
CA LEU A 500 -13.12 22.88 -18.36
C LEU A 500 -13.92 23.53 -19.49
N VAL A 501 -13.88 24.86 -19.60
CA VAL A 501 -14.34 25.58 -20.78
C VAL A 501 -13.12 26.09 -21.56
N MET A 502 -12.98 25.65 -22.80
CA MET A 502 -11.99 26.18 -23.74
C MET A 502 -12.65 27.28 -24.57
N GLU A 503 -12.25 28.52 -24.33
CA GLU A 503 -12.86 29.70 -24.94
C GLU A 503 -11.93 30.31 -26.01
N GLU A 504 -12.40 30.43 -27.25
CA GLU A 504 -11.72 31.18 -28.31
C GLU A 504 -11.91 32.68 -28.11
N VAL A 505 -10.80 33.41 -28.06
CA VAL A 505 -10.74 34.85 -27.86
C VAL A 505 -10.02 35.48 -29.06
N ALA A 506 -10.57 36.56 -29.60
CA ALA A 506 -9.92 37.29 -30.68
C ALA A 506 -8.56 37.82 -30.19
N SER A 507 -7.48 37.53 -30.90
CA SER A 507 -6.13 37.95 -30.49
C SER A 507 -5.45 38.78 -31.56
N ILE A 508 -4.62 39.73 -31.12
CA ILE A 508 -3.72 40.49 -31.99
C ILE A 508 -2.32 40.38 -31.41
N GLU A 509 -1.37 39.85 -32.17
CA GLU A 509 0.02 39.73 -31.71
C GLU A 509 0.98 40.43 -32.66
N LEU A 510 1.80 41.32 -32.11
CA LEU A 510 2.85 42.03 -32.84
C LEU A 510 4.21 41.40 -32.54
N PHE A 511 4.83 40.91 -33.62
CA PHE A 511 6.14 40.29 -33.64
C PHE A 511 7.16 41.27 -34.26
N PRO A 512 7.98 41.91 -33.43
CA PRO A 512 9.00 42.82 -33.92
C PRO A 512 10.12 42.07 -34.66
N LEU A 513 10.74 42.74 -35.64
CA LEU A 513 11.80 42.15 -36.46
C LEU A 513 13.17 42.58 -35.94
N LEU A 514 14.04 41.61 -35.66
CA LEU A 514 15.45 41.88 -35.44
C LEU A 514 16.16 41.99 -36.79
N HIS A 515 16.64 43.18 -37.13
CA HIS A 515 17.24 43.47 -38.46
C HIS A 515 18.69 42.99 -38.60
N TYR A 516 19.03 41.87 -37.95
CA TYR A 516 20.36 41.28 -37.90
C TYR A 516 20.33 39.83 -38.37
N VAL A 517 21.42 39.36 -38.97
CA VAL A 517 21.69 37.93 -39.21
C VAL A 517 22.98 37.58 -38.49
N PHE A 518 22.91 36.71 -37.50
CA PHE A 518 24.08 36.26 -36.71
C PHE A 518 24.79 35.08 -37.36
N PHE A 519 26.09 34.98 -37.13
CA PHE A 519 26.97 33.96 -37.72
C PHE A 519 27.80 33.24 -36.65
N GLU A 520 28.16 31.99 -36.95
CA GLU A 520 29.10 31.22 -36.15
C GLU A 520 30.53 31.76 -36.27
N GLU A 521 31.36 31.44 -35.27
CA GLU A 521 32.76 31.89 -35.21
C GLU A 521 33.54 31.53 -36.47
N GLY A 522 34.18 32.52 -37.10
CA GLY A 522 35.00 32.35 -38.29
C GLY A 522 34.23 31.99 -39.57
N SER A 523 32.92 31.76 -39.49
CA SER A 523 32.09 31.31 -40.60
C SER A 523 31.41 32.47 -41.33
N SER A 524 31.39 32.40 -42.66
CA SER A 524 30.59 33.25 -43.54
C SER A 524 29.32 32.55 -44.07
N LYS A 525 29.11 31.27 -43.74
CA LYS A 525 27.89 30.52 -44.08
C LYS A 525 26.75 31.01 -43.18
N ILE A 526 25.60 31.37 -43.78
CA ILE A 526 24.37 31.66 -43.03
C ILE A 526 23.99 30.39 -42.26
N PRO A 527 23.83 30.45 -40.93
CA PRO A 527 23.55 29.25 -40.14
C PRO A 527 22.25 28.55 -40.53
N GLU A 528 22.21 27.22 -40.37
CA GLU A 528 21.09 26.37 -40.81
C GLU A 528 19.78 26.62 -40.05
N ARG A 529 19.85 27.30 -38.90
CA ARG A 529 18.66 27.75 -38.16
C ARG A 529 17.84 28.81 -38.92
N TYR A 530 18.45 29.56 -39.84
CA TYR A 530 17.70 30.47 -40.71
C TYR A 530 17.03 29.66 -41.82
N VAL A 531 15.74 29.91 -42.03
CA VAL A 531 14.98 29.23 -43.09
C VAL A 531 15.29 29.90 -44.41
N LEU A 532 16.08 29.23 -45.25
CA LEU A 532 16.44 29.70 -46.59
C LEU A 532 15.77 28.83 -47.64
N PHE A 533 15.32 29.45 -48.73
CA PHE A 533 14.87 28.76 -49.92
C PHE A 533 16.05 28.33 -50.77
N SER A 534 15.94 27.16 -51.38
CA SER A 534 16.93 26.59 -52.28
C SER A 534 16.73 27.05 -53.73
N SER A 535 15.55 27.58 -54.08
CA SER A 535 15.27 28.10 -55.42
C SER A 535 14.27 29.26 -55.45
N PRO A 536 14.29 30.09 -56.51
CA PRO A 536 13.34 31.20 -56.69
C PRO A 536 11.86 30.77 -56.71
N GLU A 537 11.55 29.54 -57.13
CA GLU A 537 10.18 29.03 -57.21
C GLU A 537 9.49 29.02 -55.84
N GLN A 538 10.22 28.71 -54.77
CA GLN A 538 9.68 28.69 -53.41
C GLN A 538 9.23 30.08 -52.92
N THR A 539 9.65 31.15 -53.60
CA THR A 539 9.23 32.52 -53.25
C THR A 539 7.81 32.86 -53.69
N LYS A 540 7.17 32.06 -54.56
CA LYS A 540 5.86 32.38 -55.16
C LYS A 540 4.72 32.38 -54.15
N ASP A 541 4.72 31.41 -53.24
CA ASP A 541 3.63 31.20 -52.27
C ASP A 541 3.95 31.78 -50.89
N PHE A 542 5.11 32.40 -50.72
CA PHE A 542 5.53 32.98 -49.45
C PHE A 542 4.76 34.27 -49.16
N SER A 543 4.30 34.40 -47.91
CA SER A 543 3.76 35.61 -47.32
C SER A 543 4.25 35.71 -45.88
N ASP A 544 4.75 36.88 -45.51
CA ASP A 544 5.28 37.16 -44.17
C ASP A 544 4.20 37.17 -43.08
N GLU A 545 2.94 37.38 -43.44
CA GLU A 545 1.79 37.31 -42.53
C GLU A 545 1.33 35.88 -42.21
N ARG A 546 1.74 34.88 -43.01
CA ARG A 546 1.31 33.48 -42.88
C ARG A 546 2.35 32.58 -42.22
N ILE A 547 3.41 33.15 -41.66
CA ILE A 547 4.47 32.38 -41.01
C ILE A 547 3.94 31.87 -39.66
N PRO A 548 3.84 30.54 -39.44
CA PRO A 548 3.37 29.99 -38.17
C PRO A 548 4.41 30.19 -37.06
N GLY A 549 3.99 30.05 -35.80
CA GLY A 549 4.87 30.08 -34.63
C GLY A 549 5.04 31.47 -33.99
N GLY A 550 5.97 31.59 -33.06
CA GLY A 550 6.22 32.79 -32.26
C GLY A 550 7.27 33.71 -32.89
N THR A 551 7.86 34.58 -32.07
CA THR A 551 8.81 35.62 -32.53
C THR A 551 10.07 35.01 -33.16
N LEU A 552 10.67 33.98 -32.54
CA LEU A 552 11.90 33.36 -33.05
C LEU A 552 11.66 32.58 -34.35
N GLU A 553 10.56 31.82 -34.42
CA GLU A 553 10.19 31.08 -35.63
C GLU A 553 10.02 32.03 -36.81
N LYS A 554 9.32 33.16 -36.59
CA LYS A 554 9.18 34.22 -37.60
C LYS A 554 10.51 34.88 -37.93
N TYR A 555 11.35 35.15 -36.93
CA TYR A 555 12.67 35.75 -37.13
C TYR A 555 13.60 34.89 -37.99
N TYR A 556 13.54 33.56 -37.88
CA TYR A 556 14.37 32.70 -38.72
C TYR A 556 14.04 32.79 -40.21
N HIS A 557 12.89 33.39 -40.57
CA HIS A 557 12.56 33.77 -41.95
C HIS A 557 12.99 35.20 -42.32
N ILE A 558 13.82 35.91 -41.54
CA ILE A 558 14.14 37.34 -41.73
C ILE A 558 14.59 37.67 -43.17
N LEU A 559 15.40 36.82 -43.80
CA LEU A 559 15.85 37.03 -45.18
C LEU A 559 14.73 36.83 -46.21
N ASN A 560 13.79 35.92 -45.96
CA ASN A 560 12.58 35.77 -46.78
C ASN A 560 11.63 36.94 -46.61
N ILE A 561 11.47 37.44 -45.39
CA ILE A 561 10.67 38.62 -45.09
C ILE A 561 11.22 39.84 -45.84
N TYR A 562 12.54 40.09 -45.76
CA TYR A 562 13.19 41.17 -46.51
C TYR A 562 13.07 40.97 -48.02
N GLY A 563 13.34 39.77 -48.53
CA GLY A 563 13.21 39.47 -49.95
C GLY A 563 11.80 39.73 -50.49
N TYR A 564 10.78 39.25 -49.77
CA TYR A 564 9.37 39.46 -50.10
C TYR A 564 9.00 40.95 -50.13
N ARG A 565 9.38 41.69 -49.08
CA ARG A 565 9.03 43.10 -48.94
C ARG A 565 9.80 44.00 -49.89
N LEU A 566 11.08 43.73 -50.17
CA LEU A 566 11.87 44.48 -51.16
C LEU A 566 11.36 44.26 -52.59
N ARG A 567 10.83 43.08 -52.89
CA ARG A 567 10.18 42.79 -54.17
C ARG A 567 8.88 43.60 -54.33
N LYS A 568 8.07 43.68 -53.27
CA LYS A 568 6.83 44.48 -53.23
C LYS A 568 7.07 45.99 -53.25
N ASN A 569 8.20 46.45 -52.71
CA ASN A 569 8.54 47.87 -52.59
C ASN A 569 9.76 48.19 -53.47
N PRO A 570 9.59 48.41 -54.79
CA PRO A 570 10.71 48.50 -55.74
C PRO A 570 11.61 49.73 -55.54
N GLN A 571 11.15 50.75 -54.83
CA GLN A 571 11.92 51.96 -54.51
C GLN A 571 12.79 51.82 -53.26
N ALA A 572 12.53 50.81 -52.42
CA ALA A 572 13.30 50.58 -51.21
C ALA A 572 14.74 50.20 -51.54
N LYS A 573 15.69 50.77 -50.78
CA LYS A 573 17.12 50.44 -50.87
C LYS A 573 17.56 49.76 -49.58
N LEU A 574 18.49 48.82 -49.70
CA LEU A 574 19.03 48.05 -48.58
C LEU A 574 20.54 48.23 -48.51
N GLU A 575 21.05 48.60 -47.34
CA GLU A 575 22.47 48.50 -47.03
C GLU A 575 22.71 47.26 -46.17
N ILE A 576 23.63 46.40 -46.61
CA ILE A 576 23.99 45.12 -45.99
C ILE A 576 25.38 45.30 -45.40
N VAL A 577 25.44 45.39 -44.07
CA VAL A 577 26.70 45.68 -43.37
C VAL A 577 27.25 44.43 -42.72
N GLY A 578 28.39 43.94 -43.21
CA GLY A 578 29.06 42.79 -42.62
C GLY A 578 29.96 43.17 -41.44
N CYS A 579 29.86 42.42 -40.35
CA CYS A 579 30.66 42.61 -39.14
C CYS A 579 31.28 41.29 -38.61
N ASN A 580 32.27 41.46 -37.73
CA ASN A 580 32.96 40.42 -36.96
C ASN A 580 33.09 40.86 -35.49
N ASP A 581 33.64 40.01 -34.63
CA ASP A 581 33.78 40.37 -33.20
C ASP A 581 35.09 41.13 -32.87
N SER A 582 36.05 41.19 -33.79
CA SER A 582 37.37 41.81 -33.63
C SER A 582 38.20 41.34 -32.42
N LYS A 583 37.79 40.26 -31.76
CA LYS A 583 38.38 39.74 -30.53
C LYS A 583 38.94 38.34 -30.76
N THR A 584 38.12 37.40 -31.21
CA THR A 584 38.51 36.00 -31.35
C THR A 584 39.46 35.81 -32.53
N PRO A 585 40.44 34.88 -32.44
CA PRO A 585 41.43 34.69 -33.49
C PRO A 585 40.81 34.35 -34.85
N ALA A 586 39.78 33.50 -34.87
CA ALA A 586 39.08 33.08 -36.08
C ALA A 586 38.30 34.23 -36.76
N GLU A 587 37.84 35.22 -35.99
CA GLU A 587 37.09 36.39 -36.49
C GLU A 587 37.99 37.47 -37.09
N LYS A 588 39.30 37.43 -36.80
CA LYS A 588 40.29 38.37 -37.36
C LYS A 588 40.77 37.97 -38.76
N ARG A 589 40.19 36.93 -39.35
CA ARG A 589 40.50 36.49 -40.72
C ARG A 589 40.18 37.63 -41.72
N PRO A 590 41.14 38.02 -42.58
CA PRO A 590 40.88 39.02 -43.62
C PRO A 590 39.71 38.60 -44.52
N GLY A 591 38.79 39.53 -44.79
CA GLY A 591 37.66 39.31 -45.69
C GLY A 591 36.39 38.70 -45.07
N LEU A 592 36.43 38.19 -43.82
CA LEU A 592 35.29 37.50 -43.20
C LEU A 592 34.00 38.35 -43.18
N SER A 593 34.10 39.62 -42.77
CA SER A 593 32.95 40.53 -42.74
C SER A 593 32.36 40.75 -44.14
N LEU A 594 33.20 40.84 -45.19
CA LEU A 594 32.75 40.98 -46.57
C LEU A 594 32.03 39.72 -47.04
N GLU A 595 32.60 38.54 -46.77
CA GLU A 595 32.00 37.26 -47.15
C GLU A 595 30.61 37.06 -46.51
N ARG A 596 30.44 37.46 -45.25
CA ARG A 596 29.12 37.41 -44.57
C ARG A 596 28.09 38.31 -45.24
N ALA A 597 28.46 39.56 -45.53
CA ALA A 597 27.59 40.48 -46.25
C ALA A 597 27.25 39.95 -47.66
N GLN A 598 28.23 39.35 -48.33
CA GLN A 598 28.07 38.76 -49.66
C GLN A 598 27.13 37.54 -49.64
N ALA A 599 27.17 36.71 -48.60
CA ALA A 599 26.27 35.57 -48.46
C ALA A 599 24.80 36.02 -48.42
N VAL A 600 24.50 37.06 -47.64
CA VAL A 600 23.15 37.65 -47.56
C VAL A 600 22.76 38.34 -48.86
N PHE A 601 23.69 39.11 -49.45
CA PHE A 601 23.48 39.79 -50.73
C PHE A 601 23.14 38.79 -51.85
N ASN A 602 23.91 37.71 -51.96
CA ASN A 602 23.70 36.66 -52.96
C ASN A 602 22.35 35.98 -52.78
N TYR A 603 21.95 35.66 -51.55
CA TYR A 603 20.64 35.09 -51.28
C TYR A 603 19.50 35.99 -51.80
N LEU A 604 19.53 37.28 -51.48
CA LEU A 604 18.51 38.23 -51.92
C LEU A 604 18.51 38.45 -53.45
N ARG A 605 19.69 38.45 -54.08
CA ARG A 605 19.81 38.55 -55.54
C ARG A 605 19.31 37.29 -56.24
N ASP A 606 19.84 36.13 -55.85
CA ASP A 606 19.70 34.89 -56.61
C ASP A 606 18.36 34.20 -56.35
N ILE A 607 17.86 34.21 -55.11
CA ILE A 607 16.58 33.60 -54.75
C ILE A 607 15.43 34.59 -54.91
N TRP A 608 15.61 35.82 -54.42
CA TRP A 608 14.52 36.80 -54.38
C TRP A 608 14.45 37.72 -55.59
N GLY A 609 15.48 37.73 -56.46
CA GLY A 609 15.53 38.55 -57.67
C GLY A 609 15.71 40.04 -57.39
N ILE A 610 16.27 40.41 -56.23
CA ILE A 610 16.48 41.82 -55.88
C ILE A 610 17.65 42.37 -56.68
N SER A 611 17.42 43.49 -57.39
CA SER A 611 18.44 44.07 -58.28
C SER A 611 19.66 44.55 -57.48
N PRO A 612 20.89 44.23 -57.92
CA PRO A 612 22.13 44.66 -57.26
C PRO A 612 22.23 46.16 -56.99
N GLU A 613 21.69 47.00 -57.87
CA GLU A 613 21.73 48.47 -57.79
C GLU A 613 20.94 49.02 -56.59
N ARG A 614 20.03 48.22 -56.03
CA ARG A 614 19.23 48.54 -54.85
C ARG A 614 19.90 48.12 -53.55
N MET A 615 20.98 47.35 -53.62
CA MET A 615 21.66 46.77 -52.47
C MET A 615 23.11 47.28 -52.41
N LYS A 616 23.51 47.80 -51.25
CA LYS A 616 24.87 48.27 -51.02
C LYS A 616 25.54 47.40 -49.97
N ILE A 617 26.70 46.82 -50.29
CA ILE A 617 27.53 46.13 -49.28
C ILE A 617 28.44 47.16 -48.61
N THR A 618 28.45 47.13 -47.28
CA THR A 618 29.39 47.88 -46.44
C THR A 618 30.10 46.90 -45.52
N VAL A 619 31.40 47.08 -45.29
CA VAL A 619 32.19 46.17 -44.46
C VAL A 619 32.75 46.92 -43.28
N ARG A 620 32.52 46.40 -42.08
CA ARG A 620 33.11 46.91 -40.84
C ARG A 620 33.65 45.75 -40.02
N ASN A 621 34.57 46.08 -39.13
CA ASN A 621 35.03 45.15 -38.12
C ASN A 621 33.92 44.98 -37.07
N LEU A 622 33.59 46.04 -36.33
CA LEU A 622 32.50 46.02 -35.36
C LEU A 622 31.18 46.58 -35.92
N PRO A 623 30.02 46.15 -35.39
CA PRO A 623 28.71 46.75 -35.69
C PRO A 623 28.63 48.24 -35.34
N GLN A 624 27.62 48.96 -35.84
CA GLN A 624 27.46 50.40 -35.55
C GLN A 624 27.35 50.69 -34.05
N VAL A 625 26.61 49.84 -33.35
CA VAL A 625 26.50 49.82 -31.89
C VAL A 625 26.95 48.43 -31.45
N PRO A 626 28.24 48.28 -31.06
CA PRO A 626 28.75 46.99 -30.63
C PRO A 626 28.19 46.60 -29.27
N SER A 627 27.89 45.31 -29.10
CA SER A 627 27.60 44.70 -27.80
C SER A 627 28.88 44.62 -26.95
N ASN A 628 28.74 44.46 -25.62
CA ASN A 628 29.85 44.52 -24.67
C ASN A 628 31.01 43.58 -25.07
N LEU A 629 32.16 44.18 -25.40
CA LEU A 629 33.35 43.45 -25.88
C LEU A 629 34.19 42.81 -24.76
N ASN A 630 33.83 43.03 -23.50
CA ASN A 630 34.45 42.41 -22.34
C ASN A 630 33.61 41.25 -21.79
N ASP A 631 32.42 41.02 -22.34
CA ASP A 631 31.54 39.90 -21.99
C ASP A 631 31.55 38.85 -23.12
N PRO A 632 31.76 37.55 -22.82
CA PRO A 632 31.78 36.51 -23.85
C PRO A 632 30.52 36.44 -24.71
N GLN A 633 29.33 36.63 -24.12
CA GLN A 633 28.06 36.60 -24.86
C GLN A 633 27.88 37.87 -25.70
N GLY A 634 28.34 39.01 -25.20
CA GLY A 634 28.40 40.28 -25.94
C GLY A 634 29.37 40.24 -27.13
N ILE A 635 30.47 39.51 -27.04
CA ILE A 635 31.40 39.28 -28.17
C ILE A 635 30.68 38.52 -29.30
N VAL A 636 29.95 37.45 -28.98
CA VAL A 636 29.22 36.64 -29.99
C VAL A 636 28.15 37.47 -30.70
N GLU A 637 27.48 38.40 -30.01
CA GLU A 637 26.46 39.30 -30.59
C GLU A 637 27.00 40.25 -31.68
N ASN A 638 28.32 40.47 -31.72
CA ASN A 638 28.94 41.32 -32.74
C ASN A 638 29.19 40.59 -34.07
N ARG A 639 29.09 39.25 -34.09
CA ARG A 639 29.24 38.41 -35.28
C ARG A 639 27.97 38.42 -36.13
N ARG A 640 27.67 39.56 -36.75
CA ARG A 640 26.40 39.76 -37.46
C ARG A 640 26.54 40.52 -38.78
N VAL A 641 25.50 40.38 -39.60
CA VAL A 641 25.19 41.27 -40.71
C VAL A 641 24.02 42.17 -40.29
N GLU A 642 24.16 43.48 -40.48
CA GLU A 642 23.08 44.46 -40.22
C GLU A 642 22.36 44.80 -41.53
N LEU A 643 21.02 44.74 -41.50
CA LEU A 643 20.14 45.04 -42.62
C LEU A 643 19.53 46.43 -42.45
N ILE A 644 20.16 47.44 -43.05
CA ILE A 644 19.77 48.84 -42.89
C ILE A 644 18.87 49.25 -44.05
N CYS A 645 17.61 49.55 -43.75
CA CYS A 645 16.63 50.05 -44.71
C CYS A 645 15.78 51.16 -44.06
N SER A 646 15.57 52.27 -44.77
CA SER A 646 14.76 53.40 -44.30
C SER A 646 13.27 53.28 -44.66
N ASP A 647 12.91 52.30 -45.50
CA ASP A 647 11.52 52.07 -45.91
C ASP A 647 10.76 51.29 -44.84
N TRP A 648 9.71 51.90 -44.30
CA TRP A 648 8.89 51.31 -43.24
C TRP A 648 8.21 50.01 -43.67
N GLU A 649 7.75 49.93 -44.91
CA GLU A 649 7.05 48.75 -45.41
C GLU A 649 7.96 47.52 -45.47
N VAL A 650 9.28 47.73 -45.44
CA VAL A 650 10.28 46.67 -45.36
C VAL A 650 10.56 46.28 -43.90
N VAL A 651 10.68 47.25 -42.99
CA VAL A 651 11.17 47.01 -41.62
C VAL A 651 10.06 46.91 -40.55
N LYS A 652 8.80 47.14 -40.89
CA LYS A 652 7.66 47.06 -39.93
C LYS A 652 7.53 45.68 -39.26
N PRO A 653 6.95 45.57 -38.06
CA PRO A 653 6.73 44.27 -37.42
C PRO A 653 5.75 43.37 -38.19
N ILE A 654 5.70 42.08 -37.86
CA ILE A 654 4.67 41.14 -38.33
C ILE A 654 3.49 41.17 -37.35
N ILE A 655 2.26 41.12 -37.86
CA ILE A 655 1.04 41.09 -37.04
C ILE A 655 0.28 39.81 -37.34
N SER A 656 -0.09 39.04 -36.31
CA SER A 656 -1.06 37.94 -36.41
C SER A 656 -2.38 38.34 -35.75
N ARG A 657 -3.49 37.84 -36.30
CA ARG A 657 -4.85 38.06 -35.80
C ARG A 657 -5.59 36.76 -35.51
N ASP A 658 -4.86 35.67 -35.32
CA ASP A 658 -5.44 34.35 -35.12
C ASP A 658 -6.07 34.25 -33.71
N PRO A 659 -7.32 33.78 -33.58
CA PRO A 659 -7.95 33.62 -32.27
C PRO A 659 -7.21 32.59 -31.43
N LYS A 660 -7.14 32.83 -30.11
CA LYS A 660 -6.51 31.93 -29.14
C LYS A 660 -7.55 31.18 -28.33
N ARG A 661 -7.33 29.87 -28.14
CA ARG A 661 -8.12 29.06 -27.20
C ARG A 661 -7.49 29.13 -25.81
N LEU A 662 -8.25 29.58 -24.84
CA LEU A 662 -7.80 29.72 -23.46
C LEU A 662 -8.66 28.85 -22.53
N PRO A 663 -8.06 28.16 -21.55
CA PRO A 663 -8.79 27.39 -20.55
C PRO A 663 -9.46 28.31 -19.53
N SER A 664 -10.64 27.91 -19.05
CA SER A 664 -11.30 28.51 -17.89
C SER A 664 -12.04 27.44 -17.08
N PRO A 665 -11.77 27.30 -15.77
CA PRO A 665 -10.66 27.94 -15.05
C PRO A 665 -9.29 27.41 -15.52
N GLU A 666 -8.22 28.17 -15.27
CA GLU A 666 -6.86 27.80 -15.71
C GLU A 666 -6.36 26.51 -15.05
N THR A 667 -6.83 26.22 -13.84
CA THR A 667 -6.51 25.01 -13.08
C THR A 667 -7.74 24.49 -12.33
N MET A 668 -7.66 23.25 -11.88
CA MET A 668 -8.59 22.65 -10.92
C MET A 668 -7.86 21.91 -9.83
N THR A 669 -8.57 21.53 -8.77
CA THR A 669 -8.00 20.81 -7.63
C THR A 669 -8.66 19.45 -7.48
N PHE A 670 -7.87 18.39 -7.49
CA PHE A 670 -8.29 17.09 -7.00
C PHE A 670 -8.26 17.07 -5.47
N LEU A 671 -9.30 16.54 -4.84
CA LEU A 671 -9.33 16.21 -3.42
C LEU A 671 -9.23 14.69 -3.28
N MET A 672 -8.35 14.23 -2.39
CA MET A 672 -7.94 12.83 -2.30
C MET A 672 -8.06 12.31 -0.88
N ARG A 673 -8.52 11.06 -0.74
CA ARG A 673 -8.38 10.28 0.50
C ARG A 673 -7.90 8.88 0.15
N ASN A 674 -7.02 8.35 0.99
CA ASN A 674 -6.37 7.06 0.72
C ASN A 674 -7.32 5.88 0.88
N GLY A 675 -8.34 6.00 1.72
CA GLY A 675 -9.21 4.89 2.09
C GLY A 675 -8.54 3.88 3.04
N ILE A 676 -7.21 3.83 3.03
CA ILE A 676 -6.36 3.07 3.95
C ILE A 676 -5.53 4.00 4.85
N GLU A 677 -5.00 3.46 5.95
CA GLU A 677 -4.11 4.18 6.86
C GLU A 677 -2.85 4.67 6.15
N ASP A 678 -2.51 5.94 6.35
CA ASP A 678 -1.40 6.62 5.67
C ASP A 678 -0.05 5.91 5.84
N ALA A 679 0.17 5.25 6.99
CA ALA A 679 1.39 4.50 7.27
C ALA A 679 1.58 3.28 6.35
N LEU A 680 0.51 2.77 5.74
CA LEU A 680 0.51 1.61 4.83
C LEU A 680 0.70 2.00 3.36
N VAL A 681 0.56 3.28 3.03
CA VAL A 681 0.69 3.80 1.67
C VAL A 681 2.16 3.87 1.26
N GLU A 682 2.52 3.24 0.15
CA GLU A 682 3.83 3.34 -0.50
C GLU A 682 3.85 4.52 -1.48
N SER A 683 2.86 4.57 -2.37
CA SER A 683 2.74 5.62 -3.38
C SER A 683 1.30 5.82 -3.84
N ARG A 684 1.03 6.97 -4.49
CA ARG A 684 -0.27 7.28 -5.07
C ARG A 684 -0.08 7.91 -6.45
N ARG A 685 -1.05 7.71 -7.34
CA ARG A 685 -1.11 8.41 -8.63
C ARG A 685 -2.55 8.69 -9.03
N ILE A 686 -2.79 9.73 -9.81
CA ILE A 686 -4.08 9.95 -10.47
C ILE A 686 -3.91 9.58 -11.95
N GLU A 687 -4.76 8.68 -12.42
CA GLU A 687 -4.85 8.33 -13.83
C GLU A 687 -5.99 9.14 -14.46
N VAL A 688 -5.66 9.95 -15.47
CA VAL A 688 -6.63 10.73 -16.23
C VAL A 688 -6.71 10.19 -17.65
N LEU A 689 -7.92 9.85 -18.07
CA LEU A 689 -8.27 9.34 -19.40
C LEU A 689 -9.18 10.34 -20.12
N ARG A 690 -9.21 10.26 -21.46
CA ARG A 690 -10.24 10.88 -22.31
C ARG A 690 -10.68 9.89 -23.37
N GLY A 691 -11.98 9.60 -23.44
CA GLY A 691 -12.53 8.64 -24.40
C GLY A 691 -11.87 7.24 -24.30
N GLY A 692 -11.56 6.81 -23.07
CA GLY A 692 -10.87 5.55 -22.78
C GLY A 692 -9.37 5.54 -23.07
N LYS A 693 -8.76 6.63 -23.58
CA LYS A 693 -7.33 6.72 -23.86
C LYS A 693 -6.58 7.50 -22.77
N PRO A 694 -5.33 7.13 -22.42
CA PRO A 694 -4.53 7.89 -21.47
C PRO A 694 -4.33 9.34 -21.90
N TRP A 695 -4.65 10.27 -21.00
CA TRP A 695 -4.38 11.71 -21.17
C TRP A 695 -3.16 12.14 -20.38
N LYS A 696 -3.13 11.86 -19.07
CA LYS A 696 -2.01 12.16 -18.17
C LYS A 696 -2.05 11.27 -16.93
N THR A 697 -0.88 10.91 -16.42
CA THR A 697 -0.74 10.26 -15.12
C THR A 697 0.03 11.19 -14.20
N LEU A 698 -0.57 11.50 -13.04
CA LEU A 698 0.01 12.40 -12.05
C LEU A 698 0.61 11.56 -10.92
N THR A 699 1.94 11.52 -10.81
CA THR A 699 2.65 10.62 -9.88
C THR A 699 3.19 11.32 -8.63
N ASP A 700 3.54 12.61 -8.71
CA ASP A 700 4.15 13.36 -7.61
C ASP A 700 3.10 14.06 -6.72
N ILE A 701 2.05 13.33 -6.35
CA ILE A 701 0.88 13.86 -5.64
C ILE A 701 0.97 13.71 -4.10
N GLY A 702 2.15 13.31 -3.60
CA GLY A 702 2.40 12.96 -2.20
C GLY A 702 1.64 11.71 -1.74
N THR A 703 1.95 11.18 -0.55
CA THR A 703 1.26 10.02 0.03
C THR A 703 0.17 10.39 1.03
N THR A 704 0.24 11.60 1.62
CA THR A 704 -0.72 12.11 2.61
C THR A 704 -1.32 13.47 2.24
N THR A 705 -0.79 14.14 1.22
CA THR A 705 -1.32 15.44 0.75
C THR A 705 -2.79 15.29 0.37
N PRO A 706 -3.71 16.10 0.92
CA PRO A 706 -5.15 15.91 0.71
C PRO A 706 -5.65 16.44 -0.63
N SER A 707 -4.82 17.22 -1.35
CA SER A 707 -5.20 17.83 -2.61
C SER A 707 -4.05 17.96 -3.60
N TYR A 708 -4.39 18.07 -4.89
CA TYR A 708 -3.42 18.27 -5.97
C TYR A 708 -4.03 19.16 -7.06
N THR A 709 -3.32 20.22 -7.43
CA THR A 709 -3.75 21.16 -8.48
C THR A 709 -3.26 20.69 -9.85
N TRP A 710 -4.16 20.67 -10.84
CA TRP A 710 -3.85 20.29 -12.21
C TRP A 710 -4.31 21.36 -13.20
N ASP A 711 -3.55 21.52 -14.28
CA ASP A 711 -3.66 22.54 -15.33
C ASP A 711 -4.33 22.04 -16.60
N TRP A 712 -5.00 20.88 -16.56
CA TRP A 712 -5.73 20.24 -17.67
C TRP A 712 -4.88 19.67 -18.81
N THR A 713 -3.59 20.02 -18.87
CA THR A 713 -2.72 19.71 -20.00
C THR A 713 -2.32 18.24 -20.05
N ASP A 714 -1.98 17.76 -21.24
CA ASP A 714 -1.25 16.50 -21.44
C ASP A 714 0.25 16.66 -21.07
N PRO A 715 1.10 15.60 -21.15
CA PRO A 715 2.54 15.72 -20.90
C PRO A 715 3.31 16.64 -21.85
N ARG A 716 2.71 17.07 -22.97
CA ARG A 716 3.29 18.00 -23.95
C ARG A 716 2.79 19.44 -23.76
N GLY A 717 1.96 19.68 -22.74
CA GLY A 717 1.39 21.00 -22.46
C GLY A 717 0.16 21.35 -23.31
N ASN A 718 -0.45 20.39 -24.00
CA ASN A 718 -1.61 20.64 -24.86
C ASN A 718 -2.93 20.56 -24.10
N TYR A 719 -3.85 21.45 -24.46
CA TYR A 719 -5.25 21.43 -24.03
C TYR A 719 -6.13 20.58 -24.96
N PRO A 720 -7.31 20.14 -24.51
CA PRO A 720 -8.24 19.39 -25.34
C PRO A 720 -8.83 20.26 -26.46
N ALA A 721 -8.88 19.71 -27.67
CA ALA A 721 -9.44 20.37 -28.85
C ALA A 721 -10.91 19.97 -29.14
N ASP A 722 -11.48 19.06 -28.35
CA ASP A 722 -12.81 18.48 -28.47
C ASP A 722 -13.54 18.50 -27.10
N GLU A 723 -14.80 18.07 -27.07
CA GLU A 723 -15.66 18.06 -25.87
C GLU A 723 -15.68 16.72 -25.12
N VAL A 724 -14.77 15.78 -25.45
CA VAL A 724 -14.71 14.50 -24.74
C VAL A 724 -14.37 14.75 -23.26
N PRO A 725 -15.15 14.25 -22.29
CA PRO A 725 -14.87 14.50 -20.88
C PRO A 725 -13.57 13.82 -20.44
N TYR A 726 -13.00 14.31 -19.34
CA TYR A 726 -11.98 13.57 -18.60
C TYR A 726 -12.62 12.53 -17.70
N GLU A 727 -11.99 11.37 -17.59
CA GLU A 727 -12.27 10.37 -16.56
C GLU A 727 -11.03 10.23 -15.68
N ALA A 728 -11.16 10.46 -14.38
CA ALA A 728 -10.04 10.42 -13.45
C ALA A 728 -10.30 9.44 -12.30
N ARG A 729 -9.26 8.72 -11.87
CA ARG A 729 -9.30 7.87 -10.67
C ARG A 729 -8.00 7.96 -9.88
N LEU A 730 -8.11 7.85 -8.57
CA LEU A 730 -6.96 7.76 -7.66
C LEU A 730 -6.55 6.29 -7.53
N ILE A 731 -5.28 6.01 -7.80
CA ILE A 731 -4.68 4.72 -7.52
C ILE A 731 -3.76 4.86 -6.31
N VAL A 732 -3.99 4.03 -5.30
CA VAL A 732 -3.16 3.94 -4.09
C VAL A 732 -2.45 2.60 -4.11
N ARG A 733 -1.13 2.62 -3.95
CA ARG A 733 -0.29 1.43 -3.82
C ARG A 733 0.19 1.29 -2.39
N SER A 734 -0.02 0.12 -1.79
CA SER A 734 0.44 -0.18 -0.44
C SER A 734 1.89 -0.64 -0.41
N LYS A 735 2.50 -0.65 0.78
CA LYS A 735 3.85 -1.21 1.03
C LYS A 735 3.95 -2.72 0.77
N THR A 736 2.82 -3.42 0.67
CA THR A 736 2.77 -4.84 0.27
C THR A 736 2.72 -5.01 -1.26
N GLY A 737 2.69 -3.91 -2.02
CA GLY A 737 2.68 -3.89 -3.48
C GLY A 737 1.30 -4.03 -4.12
N GLN A 738 0.22 -4.06 -3.34
CA GLN A 738 -1.14 -4.10 -3.88
C GLN A 738 -1.65 -2.71 -4.27
N GLU A 739 -2.44 -2.64 -5.34
CA GLU A 739 -3.05 -1.40 -5.81
C GLU A 739 -4.56 -1.41 -5.62
N CYS A 740 -5.10 -0.30 -5.13
CA CYS A 740 -6.53 -0.04 -4.97
C CYS A 740 -6.91 1.22 -5.75
N ALA A 741 -8.03 1.18 -6.45
CA ALA A 741 -8.51 2.28 -7.27
C ALA A 741 -9.78 2.90 -6.68
N SER A 742 -9.91 4.22 -6.78
CA SER A 742 -11.16 4.91 -6.48
C SER A 742 -12.18 4.62 -7.57
N ASP A 743 -13.46 4.86 -7.26
CA ASP A 743 -14.45 5.03 -8.31
C ASP A 743 -14.02 6.20 -9.23
N PRO A 744 -14.24 6.08 -10.55
CA PRO A 744 -13.85 7.13 -11.48
C PRO A 744 -14.79 8.33 -11.36
N ILE A 745 -14.22 9.53 -11.46
CA ILE A 745 -14.98 10.78 -11.61
C ILE A 745 -14.93 11.26 -13.05
N THR A 746 -16.02 11.87 -13.51
CA THR A 746 -16.13 12.43 -14.85
C THR A 746 -16.10 13.96 -14.77
N ILE A 747 -15.25 14.59 -15.57
CA ILE A 747 -15.09 16.05 -15.61
C ILE A 747 -15.38 16.53 -17.03
N PRO A 748 -16.48 17.27 -17.25
CA PRO A 748 -16.91 17.67 -18.58
C PRO A 748 -15.99 18.74 -19.19
N VAL A 749 -15.96 18.78 -20.52
CA VAL A 749 -15.24 19.77 -21.33
C VAL A 749 -16.21 20.44 -22.29
N MET A 750 -16.10 21.76 -22.45
CA MET A 750 -16.92 22.57 -23.36
C MET A 750 -16.01 23.40 -24.26
N GLN A 751 -16.34 23.51 -25.55
CA GLN A 751 -15.62 24.35 -26.51
C GLN A 751 -16.50 25.54 -26.91
N VAL A 752 -16.02 26.76 -26.70
CA VAL A 752 -16.74 27.99 -27.05
C VAL A 752 -15.96 28.72 -28.13
N THR A 753 -16.49 28.73 -29.36
CA THR A 753 -15.82 29.33 -30.51
C THR A 753 -16.18 30.81 -30.72
N THR A 754 -15.34 31.56 -31.42
CA THR A 754 -15.64 32.96 -31.75
C THR A 754 -16.88 33.08 -32.66
N GLU A 755 -17.08 32.14 -33.59
CA GLU A 755 -18.27 32.12 -34.46
C GLU A 755 -19.55 31.86 -33.67
N GLN A 756 -19.52 30.93 -32.70
CA GLN A 756 -20.66 30.69 -31.82
C GLN A 756 -21.03 31.95 -31.02
N LYS A 757 -20.03 32.65 -30.46
CA LYS A 757 -20.25 33.93 -29.76
C LYS A 757 -20.87 34.99 -30.67
N LYS A 758 -20.45 35.09 -31.94
CA LYS A 758 -21.02 36.03 -32.91
C LYS A 758 -22.48 35.71 -33.25
N ILE A 759 -22.80 34.44 -33.51
CA ILE A 759 -24.17 33.98 -33.80
C ILE A 759 -25.08 34.31 -32.60
N GLU A 760 -24.59 34.09 -31.39
CA GLU A 760 -25.31 34.35 -30.15
C GLU A 760 -25.24 35.83 -29.68
N ARG A 761 -24.54 36.71 -30.42
CA ARG A 761 -24.29 38.13 -30.11
C ARG A 761 -23.74 38.36 -28.70
N LEU A 762 -22.76 37.58 -28.28
CA LEU A 762 -22.21 37.62 -26.92
C LEU A 762 -21.17 38.72 -26.73
N ALA A 763 -21.07 39.20 -25.49
CA ALA A 763 -19.92 40.00 -25.06
C ALA A 763 -18.65 39.13 -25.10
N ASP A 764 -17.58 39.67 -25.69
CA ASP A 764 -16.29 39.00 -25.84
C ASP A 764 -15.17 39.91 -25.35
N ARG A 765 -13.91 39.58 -25.61
CA ARG A 765 -12.77 40.48 -25.42
C ARG A 765 -11.74 40.31 -26.51
N THR A 766 -10.92 41.34 -26.74
CA THR A 766 -9.65 41.18 -27.45
C THR A 766 -8.53 40.90 -26.46
N LEU A 767 -7.62 39.99 -26.82
CA LEU A 767 -6.34 39.80 -26.12
C LEU A 767 -5.20 40.18 -27.06
N GLU A 768 -4.53 41.27 -26.75
CA GLU A 768 -3.52 41.86 -27.61
C GLU A 768 -2.15 41.84 -26.93
N ARG A 769 -1.13 41.36 -27.66
CA ARG A 769 0.25 41.28 -27.18
C ARG A 769 1.18 42.02 -28.13
N TYR A 770 1.83 43.06 -27.62
CA TYR A 770 2.80 43.85 -28.36
C TYR A 770 4.19 43.68 -27.73
N ASN A 771 5.10 43.03 -28.44
CA ASN A 771 6.50 43.00 -28.04
C ASN A 771 7.23 44.15 -28.72
N LEU A 772 7.93 44.98 -27.95
CA LEU A 772 8.81 46.03 -28.46
C LEU A 772 10.23 45.48 -28.67
N ILE A 773 11.06 46.13 -29.50
CA ILE A 773 12.44 45.68 -29.73
C ILE A 773 13.40 46.85 -29.81
N LEU A 774 14.63 46.63 -29.35
CA LEU A 774 15.76 47.56 -29.40
C LEU A 774 15.70 48.68 -28.37
N PHE A 775 15.63 48.30 -27.11
CA PHE A 775 16.41 49.06 -26.14
C PHE A 775 17.88 48.67 -26.35
N PRO A 776 18.78 49.61 -26.67
CA PRO A 776 20.20 49.30 -26.74
C PRO A 776 20.70 48.71 -25.40
N PHE A 777 21.84 48.03 -25.43
CA PHE A 777 22.48 47.53 -24.22
C PHE A 777 22.60 48.64 -23.17
N ASP A 778 22.19 48.35 -21.94
CA ASP A 778 22.22 49.26 -20.79
C ASP A 778 21.44 50.58 -20.97
N ARG A 779 20.37 50.57 -21.78
CA ARG A 779 19.54 51.77 -22.06
C ARG A 779 18.05 51.52 -21.86
N TYR A 780 17.34 52.58 -21.48
CA TYR A 780 15.89 52.59 -21.21
C TYR A 780 15.10 53.56 -22.10
N ASP A 781 15.75 54.22 -23.06
CA ASP A 781 15.08 54.97 -24.13
C ASP A 781 14.58 54.03 -25.23
N ALA A 782 13.31 54.20 -25.61
CA ALA A 782 12.64 53.30 -26.56
C ALA A 782 13.18 53.45 -27.99
N GLY A 783 13.70 54.63 -28.34
CA GLY A 783 14.22 54.92 -29.66
C GLY A 783 13.14 55.07 -30.74
N PRO A 784 13.50 55.59 -31.94
CA PRO A 784 12.53 56.00 -32.95
C PRO A 784 11.64 54.87 -33.50
N LEU A 785 12.15 53.64 -33.53
CA LEU A 785 11.41 52.47 -34.00
C LEU A 785 10.28 52.10 -33.05
N ASN A 786 10.58 51.95 -31.75
CA ASN A 786 9.55 51.62 -30.75
C ASN A 786 8.55 52.77 -30.58
N GLU A 787 8.99 54.02 -30.65
CA GLU A 787 8.09 55.18 -30.65
C GLU A 787 7.08 55.13 -31.80
N ARG A 788 7.52 54.68 -32.98
CA ARG A 788 6.62 54.47 -34.13
C ARG A 788 5.67 53.29 -33.91
N ILE A 789 6.16 52.16 -33.38
CA ILE A 789 5.33 50.99 -33.07
C ILE A 789 4.24 51.35 -32.06
N LEU A 790 4.62 52.07 -30.99
CA LEU A 790 3.67 52.56 -29.99
C LEU A 790 2.59 53.43 -30.63
N ARG A 791 2.98 54.39 -31.47
CA ARG A 791 2.06 55.32 -32.13
C ARG A 791 1.12 54.65 -33.15
N GLU A 792 1.62 53.72 -33.96
CA GLU A 792 0.84 53.13 -35.05
C GLU A 792 0.01 51.91 -34.62
N TYR A 793 0.47 51.13 -33.62
CA TYR A 793 -0.16 49.85 -33.28
C TYR A 793 -0.71 49.78 -31.86
N VAL A 794 -0.05 50.40 -30.88
CA VAL A 794 -0.46 50.28 -29.47
C VAL A 794 -1.46 51.37 -29.10
N PHE A 795 -1.13 52.63 -29.35
CA PHE A 795 -1.95 53.78 -28.97
C PHE A 795 -3.39 53.73 -29.52
N PRO A 796 -3.64 53.37 -30.80
CA PRO A 796 -5.01 53.27 -31.32
C PRO A 796 -5.85 52.16 -30.68
N ARG A 797 -5.23 51.29 -29.88
CA ARG A 797 -5.85 50.12 -29.23
C ARG A 797 -6.06 50.30 -27.73
N VAL A 798 -5.75 51.48 -27.20
CA VAL A 798 -6.01 51.85 -25.81
C VAL A 798 -7.40 52.49 -25.71
N PHE A 799 -8.37 51.71 -25.24
CA PHE A 799 -9.76 52.11 -25.06
C PHE A 799 -10.08 52.37 -23.58
N PRO A 800 -11.15 53.12 -23.25
CA PRO A 800 -11.53 53.44 -21.87
C PRO A 800 -11.73 52.22 -20.96
N ASN A 801 -12.15 51.08 -21.51
CA ASN A 801 -12.36 49.81 -20.80
C ASN A 801 -11.18 48.82 -20.95
N SER A 802 -10.04 49.25 -21.49
CA SER A 802 -8.86 48.39 -21.63
C SER A 802 -8.13 48.22 -20.30
N THR A 803 -7.78 46.99 -19.97
CA THR A 803 -6.78 46.64 -18.94
C THR A 803 -5.44 46.40 -19.62
N ILE A 804 -4.40 47.12 -19.16
CA ILE A 804 -3.08 47.13 -19.77
C ILE A 804 -2.02 46.73 -18.73
N GLU A 805 -1.20 45.74 -19.06
CA GLU A 805 -0.01 45.36 -18.29
C GLU A 805 1.24 45.54 -19.16
N ILE A 806 2.28 46.15 -18.59
CA ILE A 806 3.57 46.36 -19.23
C ILE A 806 4.64 45.61 -18.43
N VAL A 807 5.32 44.66 -19.09
CA VAL A 807 6.37 43.85 -18.49
C VAL A 807 7.70 44.13 -19.18
N GLY A 808 8.67 44.64 -18.44
CA GLY A 808 10.04 44.83 -18.92
C GLY A 808 10.89 43.60 -18.65
N HIS A 809 11.66 43.17 -19.63
CA HIS A 809 12.57 42.02 -19.54
C HIS A 809 14.03 42.45 -19.82
N THR A 810 14.98 41.68 -19.30
CA THR A 810 16.40 41.73 -19.69
C THR A 810 16.90 40.34 -20.07
N ASP A 811 18.06 40.28 -20.72
CA ASP A 811 18.82 39.03 -20.81
C ASP A 811 19.65 38.81 -19.53
N VAL A 812 20.47 37.77 -19.55
CA VAL A 812 21.39 37.39 -18.46
C VAL A 812 22.71 38.17 -18.45
N VAL A 813 22.90 39.14 -19.37
CA VAL A 813 24.19 39.85 -19.52
C VAL A 813 24.21 41.06 -18.59
N GLY A 814 24.79 40.90 -17.40
CA GLY A 814 24.94 41.97 -16.41
C GLY A 814 24.87 41.48 -14.97
N LEU A 815 24.80 42.40 -14.02
CA LEU A 815 24.48 42.07 -12.62
C LEU A 815 22.96 41.97 -12.45
N TYR A 816 22.51 40.97 -11.71
CA TYR A 816 21.09 40.70 -11.45
C TYR A 816 20.29 41.94 -10.96
N ASP A 817 20.76 42.62 -9.89
CA ASP A 817 20.07 43.79 -9.33
C ASP A 817 19.98 44.96 -10.34
N HIS A 818 21.00 45.07 -11.19
CA HIS A 818 21.03 46.07 -12.25
C HIS A 818 20.02 45.75 -13.35
N ASN A 819 19.95 44.48 -13.77
CA ASN A 819 18.99 43.97 -14.76
C ASN A 819 17.53 44.14 -14.30
N LYS A 820 17.25 43.89 -13.02
CA LYS A 820 15.93 44.15 -12.42
C LYS A 820 15.54 45.63 -12.50
N LYS A 821 16.46 46.54 -12.17
CA LYS A 821 16.21 47.99 -12.23
C LYS A 821 16.08 48.50 -13.67
N LEU A 822 16.87 47.97 -14.59
CA LEU A 822 16.85 48.35 -16.01
C LEU A 822 15.52 47.97 -16.68
N SER A 823 15.04 46.74 -16.48
CA SER A 823 13.72 46.30 -16.98
C SER A 823 12.57 47.12 -16.42
N GLU A 824 12.59 47.43 -15.12
CA GLU A 824 11.60 48.29 -14.45
C GLU A 824 11.56 49.68 -15.08
N ASN A 825 12.74 50.28 -15.33
CA ASN A 825 12.83 51.58 -15.99
C ASN A 825 12.29 51.55 -17.43
N ARG A 826 12.58 50.50 -18.20
CA ARG A 826 12.05 50.31 -19.56
C ARG A 826 10.52 50.21 -19.56
N ALA A 827 9.96 49.41 -18.66
CA ALA A 827 8.51 49.28 -18.50
C ALA A 827 7.86 50.63 -18.15
N ARG A 828 8.46 51.39 -17.23
CA ARG A 828 7.97 52.72 -16.85
C ARG A 828 8.08 53.75 -17.97
N THR A 829 9.11 53.68 -18.82
CA THR A 829 9.21 54.55 -20.02
C THR A 829 8.00 54.35 -20.92
N VAL A 830 7.63 53.09 -21.20
CA VAL A 830 6.46 52.76 -22.03
C VAL A 830 5.16 53.16 -21.34
N MET A 831 5.03 52.93 -20.03
CA MET A 831 3.88 53.34 -19.24
C MET A 831 3.61 54.84 -19.38
N ARG A 832 4.63 55.68 -19.18
CA ARG A 832 4.51 57.14 -19.32
C ARG A 832 4.09 57.57 -20.73
N ALA A 833 4.56 56.86 -21.76
CA ALA A 833 4.17 57.14 -23.14
C ALA A 833 2.67 56.83 -23.37
N ILE A 834 2.16 55.71 -22.84
CA ILE A 834 0.74 55.36 -22.89
C ILE A 834 -0.10 56.37 -22.08
N GLU A 835 0.34 56.74 -20.87
CA GLU A 835 -0.35 57.74 -20.03
C GLU A 835 -0.48 59.09 -20.75
N ALA A 836 0.61 59.57 -21.37
CA ALA A 836 0.63 60.83 -22.11
C ALA A 836 -0.33 60.82 -23.31
N TYR A 837 -0.44 59.70 -24.01
CA TYR A 837 -1.36 59.54 -25.15
C TYR A 837 -2.83 59.38 -24.69
N ALA A 838 -3.07 58.46 -23.77
CA ALA A 838 -4.42 58.05 -23.39
C ALA A 838 -5.11 59.06 -22.48
N LYS A 839 -4.35 59.86 -21.71
CA LYS A 839 -4.86 60.87 -20.76
C LYS A 839 -5.90 60.30 -19.79
N GLY A 840 -5.63 59.09 -19.27
CA GLY A 840 -6.51 58.37 -18.36
C GLY A 840 -7.67 57.60 -19.02
N ARG A 841 -7.72 57.49 -20.35
CA ARG A 841 -8.72 56.66 -21.06
C ARG A 841 -8.32 55.18 -21.11
N TYR A 842 -8.33 54.53 -19.96
CA TYR A 842 -8.16 53.08 -19.77
C TYR A 842 -8.71 52.66 -18.40
N GLN A 843 -9.04 51.37 -18.22
CA GLN A 843 -9.55 50.86 -16.95
C GLN A 843 -8.43 50.69 -15.92
N SER A 844 -7.31 50.10 -16.35
CA SER A 844 -6.13 49.91 -15.49
C SER A 844 -4.86 49.87 -16.33
N LEU A 845 -3.78 50.44 -15.80
CA LEU A 845 -2.45 50.43 -16.42
C LEU A 845 -1.40 50.11 -15.36
N THR A 846 -0.69 49.00 -15.50
CA THR A 846 0.37 48.58 -14.59
C THR A 846 1.68 48.37 -15.36
N ALA A 847 2.81 48.56 -14.67
CA ALA A 847 4.13 48.32 -15.23
C ALA A 847 5.03 47.65 -14.18
N ARG A 848 5.80 46.64 -14.60
CA ARG A 848 6.78 45.94 -13.76
C ARG A 848 7.99 45.46 -14.57
N GLY A 849 9.16 45.43 -13.94
CA GLY A 849 10.38 44.84 -14.47
C GLY A 849 10.66 43.48 -13.83
N VAL A 850 10.85 42.46 -14.66
CA VAL A 850 11.20 41.11 -14.17
C VAL A 850 12.70 40.85 -14.16
N GLY A 851 13.51 41.68 -14.82
CA GLY A 851 14.93 41.40 -15.00
C GLY A 851 15.13 40.14 -15.84
N GLU A 852 16.01 39.27 -15.37
CA GLU A 852 16.34 37.98 -16.01
C GLU A 852 15.57 36.78 -15.41
N ASP A 853 14.71 37.00 -14.40
CA ASP A 853 13.94 35.96 -13.69
C ASP A 853 12.90 35.23 -14.57
N ASP A 854 12.42 35.90 -15.60
CA ASP A 854 11.32 35.46 -16.46
C ASP A 854 11.69 35.71 -17.94
N PRO A 855 12.64 34.92 -18.48
CA PRO A 855 13.11 35.08 -19.85
C PRO A 855 12.07 34.58 -20.85
N LEU A 856 11.70 35.41 -21.82
CA LEU A 856 10.75 35.03 -22.88
C LEU A 856 11.35 34.02 -23.86
N TYR A 857 12.68 34.03 -23.99
CA TYR A 857 13.45 33.19 -24.89
C TYR A 857 14.71 32.69 -24.20
N THR A 858 15.28 31.63 -24.74
CA THR A 858 16.52 31.06 -24.21
C THR A 858 17.72 31.98 -24.50
N ASN A 859 18.72 32.04 -23.62
CA ASN A 859 19.82 33.02 -23.71
C ASN A 859 21.08 32.49 -24.42
N GLU A 860 21.04 31.27 -24.96
CA GLU A 860 22.19 30.58 -25.56
C GLU A 860 22.60 31.26 -26.89
N LEU A 861 21.63 31.69 -27.70
CA LEU A 861 21.88 32.35 -28.99
C LEU A 861 21.73 33.87 -28.91
N PRO A 862 22.50 34.64 -29.71
CA PRO A 862 22.41 36.10 -29.76
C PRO A 862 20.99 36.62 -29.96
N GLU A 863 20.25 36.04 -30.91
CA GLU A 863 18.89 36.45 -31.20
C GLU A 863 17.97 36.34 -29.98
N GLY A 864 18.02 35.24 -29.21
CA GLY A 864 17.23 35.06 -27.99
C GLY A 864 17.53 36.14 -26.95
N ARG A 865 18.81 36.48 -26.76
CA ARG A 865 19.23 37.59 -25.88
C ARG A 865 18.68 38.95 -26.35
N PHE A 866 18.74 39.24 -27.65
CA PHE A 866 18.16 40.47 -28.21
C PHE A 866 16.64 40.54 -28.01
N TYR A 867 15.92 39.41 -28.18
CA TYR A 867 14.49 39.35 -27.94
C TYR A 867 14.11 39.37 -26.45
N ASN A 868 15.01 38.98 -25.53
CA ASN A 868 14.84 39.17 -24.09
C ASN A 868 15.05 40.63 -23.64
N ARG A 869 15.78 41.45 -24.42
CA ARG A 869 15.92 42.91 -24.19
C ARG A 869 14.68 43.67 -24.68
N THR A 870 13.51 43.36 -24.11
CA THR A 870 12.20 43.83 -24.60
C THR A 870 11.32 44.42 -23.50
N VAL A 871 10.25 45.09 -23.93
CA VAL A 871 9.07 45.38 -23.13
C VAL A 871 7.87 44.75 -23.84
N GLN A 872 7.15 43.91 -23.11
CA GLN A 872 5.89 43.32 -23.54
C GLN A 872 4.73 44.16 -23.02
N ILE A 873 3.77 44.46 -23.89
CA ILE A 873 2.54 45.18 -23.55
C ILE A 873 1.38 44.23 -23.81
N LEU A 874 0.60 43.95 -22.77
CA LEU A 874 -0.59 43.11 -22.82
C LEU A 874 -1.81 44.03 -22.67
N ILE A 875 -2.70 44.01 -23.65
CA ILE A 875 -3.95 44.78 -23.62
C ILE A 875 -5.12 43.81 -23.70
N SER A 876 -6.03 43.88 -22.74
CA SER A 876 -7.31 43.17 -22.75
C SER A 876 -8.45 44.19 -22.81
N THR A 877 -9.28 44.13 -23.85
CA THR A 877 -10.41 45.05 -24.03
C THR A 877 -11.72 44.29 -24.18
N PRO A 878 -12.72 44.49 -23.30
CA PRO A 878 -14.06 43.94 -23.48
C PRO A 878 -14.74 44.45 -24.78
N ILE A 879 -15.43 43.57 -25.49
CA ILE A 879 -16.27 43.85 -26.66
C ILE A 879 -17.74 43.71 -26.24
N GLU A 880 -18.56 44.75 -26.46
CA GLU A 880 -19.98 44.68 -26.14
C GLU A 880 -20.77 43.78 -27.09
N ALA A 881 -21.88 43.23 -26.60
CA ALA A 881 -22.76 42.34 -27.35
C ALA A 881 -23.31 43.03 -28.62
N GLY A 882 -22.87 42.56 -29.80
CA GLY A 882 -23.36 43.02 -31.11
C GLY A 882 -22.47 44.06 -31.82
N GLU A 883 -21.35 44.47 -31.24
CA GLU A 883 -20.34 45.26 -31.96
C GLU A 883 -19.43 44.35 -32.80
N THR A 884 -19.19 44.71 -34.07
CA THR A 884 -18.18 44.04 -34.88
C THR A 884 -16.79 44.48 -34.43
N THR A 885 -15.86 43.53 -34.30
CA THR A 885 -14.45 43.80 -34.01
C THR A 885 -13.90 44.85 -35.01
N PRO A 886 -13.36 45.99 -34.56
CA PRO A 886 -12.79 46.99 -35.47
C PRO A 886 -11.45 46.56 -36.06
#